data_AF-A0A9W8AAS5-F1
#
_entry.id   AF-A0A9W8AAS5-F1
#
_cell.length_a   1.000
_cell.length_b   1.000
_cell.length_c   1.000
_cell.angle_alpha   90.00
_cell.angle_beta   90.00
_cell.angle_gamma   90.00
#
_symmetry.space_group_name_H-M   'P 1'
#
loop_
_entity.id
_entity.type
_entity.pdbx_description
1 polymer ?
#
loop_
_entity_poly.entity_id
_entity_poly.type
_entity_poly.pdbx_seq_one_letter_code
_entity_poly.pdbx_strand_id
1 'polypeptide(L)'
;AAVALVLHRHTGSEHPVFGTVVSGRNVAVAQVESTIGPCISTIPCRARIGRALTVGDLLQTLHHDGTAAYDYEHCRLTDIHRWSGMSPEQPLFNVLLAYQNYPEVQSDTDLPIRLSLLDSHDPTDVPLTLVAAHQGTQLYVKAGFQTGVFSTDYVERFVDHLENTIRSLVTASPSDLVTSLSMLTESEHELLTSDWARNPVILPTGSYAHEGFLSCVQSRPGRVAIRDGEQEYTYGQLHLMATHLAHRLHQTGKGGSDQVVGILAGNSVELIVGQLAVWMAGLAFVVIAPDYPVERQQFILADAACVAGFIRTTGMTAEVVTPTLLTPTFDVSLSEIWTTLSVGGRLLITRGDQKRALQQATRAACTPSLVSLFEPSDFPGLHSLVLTGEPSSQALVDKCALVGLAELPRTPVGKVDRKALPPFHFNCSPTDTDLSTLSPVESQLLQTVADCLRLDASIIRLDSTFYQIGGNSLSAIQVVAQCQRNGLHLAIAELNRNNTLRQVARLCAAVDLTSAFSTRPDQEVIGCPRLTPGQLAFFSMSLTHPNQVALPVLFKSSRAFPEVQWRTAVRRMVELHPMLRGLFRRDDQAGSMTYDVGERPLHDHYRFELHPVNDFATVMSMLPSLLLELDIEKGPLSTFHVFDLGHEQYFFHCVHHLASDYLSYKVFAEDLTRLLLDQQVEPPTVSCQAWAEYLHQVAQDLDLDTLTVPPPLPDLAVSLQGEVAVPESTPGGRNPECLVCLDLSPSTLTSAANRFGATPIELLVTTLHVAYQEVFHFNVMGLAFMTHGRQPVGDTAFDLSRTMGFFAHYVPVVLDVPRAAGFRTTLLHTQETLGTGIEDGVKLTLVRYLRDFTDSSQRRPYEVDPYFGFSYLAPTEASVPSDGNQPLLQEQPDAMTELRAHRADTSPRPFELAVTHEGDRLNLLVIGQKDMVIPPIIQRLLGVWSETVRQMVETPDST
;
A
#
# COMPACT_ATOMS: atom_id res chain seq x y z
N ALA A 1 -1.03 -33.02 4.60
CA ALA A 1 -0.16 -33.12 5.80
C ALA A 1 0.42 -31.77 6.20
N ALA A 2 1.18 -31.09 5.34
CA ALA A 2 1.79 -29.78 5.65
C ALA A 2 0.79 -28.74 6.20
N VAL A 3 -0.35 -28.54 5.51
CA VAL A 3 -1.42 -27.63 5.97
C VAL A 3 -1.90 -27.97 7.39
N ALA A 4 -2.08 -29.25 7.72
CA ALA A 4 -2.50 -29.66 9.06
C ALA A 4 -1.45 -29.34 10.13
N LEU A 5 -0.16 -29.48 9.80
CA LEU A 5 0.94 -29.16 10.71
C LEU A 5 1.06 -27.67 10.97
N VAL A 6 0.98 -26.85 9.91
CA VAL A 6 1.00 -25.39 10.04
C VAL A 6 -0.20 -24.93 10.89
N LEU A 7 -1.40 -25.45 10.62
CA LEU A 7 -2.58 -25.11 11.41
C LEU A 7 -2.44 -25.54 12.89
N HIS A 8 -1.88 -26.72 13.16
CA HIS A 8 -1.58 -27.15 14.52
C HIS A 8 -0.64 -26.19 15.25
N ARG A 9 0.41 -25.71 14.58
CA ARG A 9 1.39 -24.79 15.16
C ARG A 9 0.83 -23.38 15.38
N HIS A 10 0.03 -22.87 14.45
CA HIS A 10 -0.57 -21.54 14.54
C HIS A 10 -1.75 -21.47 15.53
N THR A 11 -2.52 -22.56 15.67
CA THR A 11 -3.72 -22.57 16.54
C THR A 11 -3.51 -23.27 17.89
N GLY A 12 -2.44 -24.06 18.04
CA GLY A 12 -2.24 -24.96 19.19
C GLY A 12 -3.21 -26.14 19.23
N SER A 13 -4.09 -26.30 18.23
CA SER A 13 -5.10 -27.37 18.22
C SER A 13 -4.48 -28.72 17.88
N GLU A 14 -4.72 -29.74 18.70
CA GLU A 14 -4.37 -31.14 18.39
C GLU A 14 -5.28 -31.75 17.29
N HIS A 15 -6.33 -31.03 16.91
CA HIS A 15 -7.34 -31.46 15.93
C HIS A 15 -7.64 -30.39 14.88
N PRO A 16 -6.66 -29.97 14.05
CA PRO A 16 -6.93 -28.98 13.02
C PRO A 16 -7.85 -29.55 11.95
N VAL A 17 -8.81 -28.74 11.51
CA VAL A 17 -9.80 -29.07 10.47
C VAL A 17 -9.66 -28.06 9.32
N PHE A 18 -9.55 -28.57 8.10
CA PHE A 18 -9.49 -27.77 6.86
C PHE A 18 -10.35 -28.45 5.79
N GLY A 19 -10.93 -27.67 4.88
CA GLY A 19 -11.68 -28.20 3.74
C GLY A 19 -10.74 -28.72 2.66
N THR A 20 -11.15 -29.76 1.94
CA THR A 20 -10.50 -30.19 0.69
C THR A 20 -11.52 -30.32 -0.42
N VAL A 21 -11.14 -29.91 -1.63
CA VAL A 21 -12.00 -30.01 -2.82
C VAL A 21 -11.84 -31.40 -3.44
N VAL A 22 -12.97 -32.03 -3.78
CA VAL A 22 -13.04 -33.32 -4.48
C VAL A 22 -13.83 -33.17 -5.77
N SER A 23 -13.57 -34.02 -6.76
CA SER A 23 -14.14 -33.88 -8.11
C SER A 23 -15.65 -34.13 -8.18
N GLY A 24 -16.21 -34.87 -7.20
CA GLY A 24 -17.60 -35.33 -7.15
C GLY A 24 -18.05 -36.16 -8.36
N ARG A 25 -17.07 -36.66 -9.14
CA ARG A 25 -17.27 -37.49 -10.33
C ARG A 25 -17.02 -38.98 -10.05
N ASN A 26 -16.78 -39.40 -8.81
CA ASN A 26 -16.60 -40.80 -8.44
C ASN A 26 -17.93 -41.55 -8.29
N VAL A 27 -18.84 -41.35 -9.25
CA VAL A 27 -20.16 -42.00 -9.29
C VAL A 27 -20.17 -43.03 -10.42
N ALA A 28 -20.87 -44.15 -10.23
CA ALA A 28 -21.00 -45.22 -11.23
C ALA A 28 -21.94 -44.83 -12.39
N VAL A 29 -21.70 -43.67 -13.01
CA VAL A 29 -22.39 -43.16 -14.19
C VAL A 29 -21.43 -43.22 -15.36
N ALA A 30 -21.82 -43.90 -16.44
CA ALA A 30 -21.00 -43.99 -17.63
C ALA A 30 -20.73 -42.59 -18.20
N GLN A 31 -19.47 -42.30 -18.52
CA GLN A 31 -19.02 -41.02 -19.10
C GLN A 31 -19.18 -39.79 -18.18
N VAL A 32 -19.21 -39.97 -16.86
CA VAL A 32 -19.27 -38.84 -15.91
C VAL A 32 -18.05 -37.91 -16.04
N GLU A 33 -16.90 -38.45 -16.44
CA GLU A 33 -15.65 -37.72 -16.68
C GLU A 33 -15.75 -36.69 -17.82
N SER A 34 -16.62 -36.91 -18.81
CA SER A 34 -16.83 -36.00 -19.95
C SER A 34 -18.02 -35.06 -19.77
N THR A 35 -18.67 -35.09 -18.60
CA THR A 35 -19.80 -34.22 -18.29
C THR A 35 -19.33 -32.79 -18.00
N ILE A 36 -20.00 -31.81 -18.63
CA ILE A 36 -19.76 -30.38 -18.43
C ILE A 36 -20.72 -29.86 -17.34
N GLY A 37 -20.17 -29.28 -16.27
CA GLY A 37 -20.92 -28.73 -15.14
C GLY A 37 -20.14 -28.74 -13.82
N PRO A 38 -20.62 -28.04 -12.78
CA PRO A 38 -19.98 -28.01 -11.47
C PRO A 38 -20.19 -29.34 -10.74
N CYS A 39 -19.23 -30.24 -10.87
CA CYS A 39 -19.23 -31.54 -10.17
C CYS A 39 -18.47 -31.49 -8.84
N ILE A 40 -17.75 -30.40 -8.54
CA ILE A 40 -16.88 -30.32 -7.37
C ILE A 40 -17.68 -30.26 -6.07
N SER A 41 -17.15 -30.93 -5.03
CA SER A 41 -17.67 -30.90 -3.66
C SER A 41 -16.54 -30.56 -2.69
N THR A 42 -16.88 -30.07 -1.51
CA THR A 42 -15.90 -29.77 -0.45
C THR A 42 -16.18 -30.64 0.76
N ILE A 43 -15.16 -31.38 1.21
CA ILE A 43 -15.26 -32.25 2.39
C ILE A 43 -14.29 -31.75 3.48
N PRO A 44 -14.69 -31.76 4.77
CA PRO A 44 -13.80 -31.42 5.86
C PRO A 44 -12.79 -32.54 6.11
N CYS A 45 -11.51 -32.18 6.17
CA CYS A 45 -10.42 -33.04 6.59
C CYS A 45 -10.01 -32.67 8.02
N ARG A 46 -10.11 -33.63 8.94
CA ARG A 46 -9.66 -33.48 10.33
C ARG A 46 -8.39 -34.27 10.55
N ALA A 47 -7.31 -33.59 10.91
CA ALA A 47 -6.08 -34.26 11.35
C ALA A 47 -6.09 -34.48 12.87
N ARG A 48 -5.37 -35.50 13.36
CA ARG A 48 -5.12 -35.71 14.78
C ARG A 48 -3.61 -35.69 15.00
N ILE A 49 -3.10 -34.65 15.66
CA ILE A 49 -1.67 -34.42 15.86
C ILE A 49 -1.35 -34.53 17.34
N GLY A 50 -0.72 -35.65 17.73
CA GLY A 50 -0.29 -35.91 19.10
C GLY A 50 1.21 -35.74 19.30
N ARG A 51 1.64 -35.60 20.56
CA ARG A 51 3.04 -35.31 20.94
C ARG A 51 4.07 -36.37 20.50
N ALA A 52 3.65 -37.61 20.25
CA ALA A 52 4.52 -38.72 19.86
C ALA A 52 4.22 -39.26 18.44
N LEU A 53 3.49 -38.49 17.62
CA LEU A 53 3.10 -38.91 16.28
C LEU A 53 4.29 -38.87 15.32
N THR A 54 4.52 -39.96 14.58
CA THR A 54 5.54 -39.99 13.52
C THR A 54 5.01 -39.42 12.20
N VAL A 55 5.90 -39.00 11.32
CA VAL A 55 5.55 -38.52 9.97
C VAL A 55 4.81 -39.63 9.19
N GLY A 56 5.27 -40.88 9.30
CA GLY A 56 4.64 -42.04 8.66
C GLY A 56 3.21 -42.26 9.15
N ASP A 57 3.00 -42.24 10.47
CA ASP A 57 1.67 -42.42 11.08
C ASP A 57 0.70 -41.31 10.66
N LEU A 58 1.18 -40.06 10.61
CA LEU A 58 0.37 -38.91 10.16
C LEU A 58 -0.09 -39.09 8.72
N LEU A 59 0.82 -39.44 7.81
CA LEU A 59 0.51 -39.62 6.39
C LEU A 59 -0.45 -40.79 6.17
N GLN A 60 -0.22 -41.92 6.85
CA GLN A 60 -1.11 -43.09 6.77
C GLN A 60 -2.50 -42.77 7.31
N THR A 61 -2.59 -42.08 8.45
CA THR A 61 -3.88 -41.70 9.05
C THR A 61 -4.65 -40.74 8.14
N LEU A 62 -4.00 -39.71 7.59
CA LEU A 62 -4.64 -38.77 6.66
C LEU A 62 -5.06 -39.45 5.36
N HIS A 63 -4.26 -40.40 4.85
CA HIS A 63 -4.61 -41.17 3.66
C HIS A 63 -5.81 -42.09 3.91
N HIS A 64 -5.83 -42.80 5.03
CA HIS A 64 -6.93 -43.68 5.42
C HIS A 64 -8.23 -42.89 5.64
N ASP A 65 -8.19 -41.84 6.48
CA ASP A 65 -9.34 -41.00 6.80
C ASP A 65 -9.85 -40.27 5.54
N GLY A 66 -8.95 -39.78 4.67
CA GLY A 66 -9.31 -39.14 3.41
C GLY A 66 -9.96 -40.10 2.41
N THR A 67 -9.47 -41.34 2.32
CA THR A 67 -10.05 -42.36 1.44
C THR A 67 -11.44 -42.79 1.92
N ALA A 68 -11.62 -42.96 3.23
CA ALA A 68 -12.92 -43.28 3.82
C ALA A 68 -13.94 -42.14 3.65
N ALA A 69 -13.48 -40.88 3.56
CA ALA A 69 -14.36 -39.73 3.35
C ALA A 69 -14.95 -39.65 1.92
N TYR A 70 -14.34 -40.31 0.91
CA TYR A 70 -14.88 -40.32 -0.46
C TYR A 70 -16.26 -40.98 -0.55
N ASP A 71 -16.56 -41.98 0.29
CA ASP A 71 -17.88 -42.62 0.34
C ASP A 71 -19.01 -41.62 0.71
N TYR A 72 -18.65 -40.45 1.22
CA TYR A 72 -19.54 -39.38 1.66
C TYR A 72 -19.38 -38.08 0.84
N GLU A 73 -18.68 -38.11 -0.30
CA GLU A 73 -18.39 -36.90 -1.10
C GLU A 73 -19.65 -36.17 -1.63
N HIS A 74 -20.77 -36.89 -1.67
CA HIS A 74 -22.09 -36.38 -2.10
C HIS A 74 -22.89 -35.71 -0.98
N CYS A 75 -22.44 -35.77 0.27
CA CYS A 75 -23.10 -35.10 1.38
C CYS A 75 -22.93 -33.58 1.27
N ARG A 76 -24.01 -32.82 1.48
CA ARG A 76 -23.94 -31.35 1.48
C ARG A 76 -23.15 -30.90 2.71
N LEU A 77 -22.29 -29.89 2.55
CA LEU A 77 -21.52 -29.33 3.66
C LEU A 77 -22.41 -28.85 4.82
N THR A 78 -23.61 -28.35 4.51
CA THR A 78 -24.64 -27.97 5.51
C THR A 78 -25.16 -29.16 6.32
N ASP A 79 -25.27 -30.34 5.71
CA ASP A 79 -25.71 -31.54 6.40
C ASP A 79 -24.59 -32.09 7.28
N ILE A 80 -23.34 -32.07 6.79
CA ILE A 80 -22.14 -32.41 7.57
C ILE A 80 -22.02 -31.48 8.79
N HIS A 81 -22.24 -30.18 8.61
CA HIS A 81 -22.26 -29.20 9.71
C HIS A 81 -23.33 -29.56 10.74
N ARG A 82 -24.57 -29.83 10.28
CA ARG A 82 -25.67 -30.24 11.17
C ARG A 82 -25.37 -31.53 11.94
N TRP A 83 -24.75 -32.52 11.30
CA TRP A 83 -24.40 -33.80 11.93
C TRP A 83 -23.24 -33.69 12.92
N SER A 84 -22.39 -32.67 12.78
CA SER A 84 -21.27 -32.43 13.69
C SER A 84 -21.70 -31.98 15.09
N GLY A 85 -22.92 -31.47 15.25
CA GLY A 85 -23.43 -30.90 16.50
C GLY A 85 -22.83 -29.54 16.86
N MET A 86 -22.07 -28.90 15.96
CA MET A 86 -21.53 -27.55 16.13
C MET A 86 -22.63 -26.48 16.04
N SER A 87 -22.39 -25.32 16.66
CA SER A 87 -23.31 -24.19 16.56
C SER A 87 -23.44 -23.73 15.10
N PRO A 88 -24.64 -23.39 14.60
CA PRO A 88 -24.84 -22.86 13.26
C PRO A 88 -23.97 -21.64 12.91
N GLU A 89 -23.53 -20.90 13.94
CA GLU A 89 -22.70 -19.69 13.80
C GLU A 89 -21.19 -19.99 13.71
N GLN A 90 -20.76 -21.23 13.97
CA GLN A 90 -19.36 -21.64 13.90
C GLN A 90 -19.07 -22.38 12.60
N PRO A 91 -18.15 -21.90 11.75
CA PRO A 91 -17.75 -22.62 10.54
C PRO A 91 -17.04 -23.95 10.89
N LEU A 92 -17.22 -24.97 10.04
CA LEU A 92 -16.54 -26.27 10.18
C LEU A 92 -15.02 -26.16 10.00
N PHE A 93 -14.60 -25.24 9.14
CA PHE A 93 -13.20 -24.91 8.85
C PHE A 93 -13.12 -23.51 8.25
N ASN A 94 -11.96 -22.87 8.41
CA ASN A 94 -11.68 -21.53 7.87
C ASN A 94 -10.59 -21.52 6.80
N VAL A 95 -10.05 -22.71 6.50
CA VAL A 95 -9.01 -22.93 5.49
C VAL A 95 -9.47 -23.98 4.51
N LEU A 96 -9.41 -23.68 3.21
CA LEU A 96 -9.72 -24.60 2.12
C LEU A 96 -8.45 -24.92 1.34
N LEU A 97 -8.20 -26.20 1.06
CA LEU A 97 -7.14 -26.66 0.17
C LEU A 97 -7.74 -27.24 -1.11
N ALA A 98 -7.44 -26.63 -2.24
CA ALA A 98 -7.75 -27.14 -3.57
C ALA A 98 -6.46 -27.61 -4.24
N TYR A 99 -6.30 -28.92 -4.43
CA TYR A 99 -5.16 -29.48 -5.15
C TYR A 99 -5.57 -29.81 -6.59
N GLN A 100 -5.05 -29.06 -7.55
CA GLN A 100 -5.35 -29.19 -8.97
C GLN A 100 -4.27 -30.03 -9.65
N ASN A 101 -4.58 -31.30 -9.91
CA ASN A 101 -3.70 -32.22 -10.63
C ASN A 101 -4.32 -32.55 -11.99
N TYR A 102 -4.38 -31.56 -12.88
CA TYR A 102 -4.80 -31.78 -14.27
C TYR A 102 -3.57 -32.16 -15.10
N PRO A 103 -3.65 -33.18 -15.98
CA PRO A 103 -2.59 -33.40 -16.96
C PRO A 103 -2.47 -32.14 -17.82
N GLU A 104 -1.23 -31.66 -18.03
CA GLU A 104 -0.96 -30.62 -19.03
C GLU A 104 -1.56 -31.11 -20.35
N VAL A 105 -2.62 -30.43 -20.81
CA VAL A 105 -3.09 -30.62 -22.18
C VAL A 105 -2.00 -30.01 -23.03
N GLN A 106 -1.12 -30.86 -23.59
CA GLN A 106 -0.31 -30.46 -24.72
C GLN A 106 -1.30 -29.93 -25.76
N SER A 107 -1.28 -28.62 -25.98
CA SER A 107 -2.08 -27.98 -26.99
C SER A 107 -1.61 -28.53 -28.33
N ASP A 108 -2.36 -29.49 -28.87
CA ASP A 108 -2.20 -29.93 -30.25
C ASP A 108 -2.31 -28.66 -31.11
N THR A 109 -1.23 -28.30 -31.80
CA THR A 109 -1.01 -26.98 -32.41
C THR A 109 -1.94 -26.67 -33.60
N ASP A 110 -2.90 -27.55 -33.91
CA ASP A 110 -3.78 -27.49 -35.08
C ASP A 110 -5.26 -27.17 -34.78
N LEU A 111 -5.61 -26.84 -33.53
CA LEU A 111 -6.98 -26.41 -33.20
C LEU A 111 -7.17 -24.90 -33.42
N PRO A 112 -8.21 -24.45 -34.17
CA PRO A 112 -8.45 -23.05 -34.51
C PRO A 112 -8.90 -22.16 -33.33
N ILE A 113 -9.11 -22.76 -32.15
CA ILE A 113 -9.56 -22.07 -30.93
C ILE A 113 -8.54 -22.37 -29.82
N ARG A 114 -7.83 -21.34 -29.37
CA ARG A 114 -6.96 -21.41 -28.19
C ARG A 114 -7.76 -21.06 -26.94
N LEU A 115 -7.97 -22.03 -26.07
CA LEU A 115 -8.48 -21.79 -24.72
C LEU A 115 -7.29 -21.41 -23.84
N SER A 116 -7.24 -20.14 -23.42
CA SER A 116 -6.27 -19.65 -22.44
C SER A 116 -6.97 -19.54 -21.09
N LEU A 117 -6.33 -20.02 -20.02
CA LEU A 117 -6.82 -19.79 -18.66
C LEU A 117 -6.64 -18.30 -18.35
N LEU A 118 -7.76 -17.57 -18.30
CA LEU A 118 -7.83 -16.24 -17.70
C LEU A 118 -7.67 -16.38 -16.18
N ASP A 119 -6.96 -15.43 -15.57
CA ASP A 119 -6.74 -15.43 -14.12
C ASP A 119 -8.09 -15.42 -13.41
N SER A 120 -8.38 -16.48 -12.65
CA SER A 120 -9.66 -16.63 -11.96
C SER A 120 -9.53 -16.16 -10.51
N HIS A 121 -10.39 -15.21 -10.14
CA HIS A 121 -10.73 -14.94 -8.75
C HIS A 121 -12.04 -15.66 -8.46
N ASP A 122 -11.96 -16.77 -7.72
CA ASP A 122 -13.14 -17.47 -7.23
C ASP A 122 -13.45 -16.91 -5.83
N PRO A 123 -14.46 -16.04 -5.67
CA PRO A 123 -14.83 -15.53 -4.35
C PRO A 123 -15.38 -16.70 -3.52
N THR A 124 -14.52 -17.33 -2.72
CA THR A 124 -14.92 -18.40 -1.80
C THR A 124 -15.39 -17.78 -0.48
N ASP A 125 -16.49 -18.30 0.08
CA ASP A 125 -16.97 -17.93 1.43
C ASP A 125 -15.98 -18.35 2.55
N VAL A 126 -14.92 -19.08 2.22
CA VAL A 126 -13.88 -19.52 3.15
C VAL A 126 -12.82 -18.41 3.32
N PRO A 127 -12.51 -17.98 4.55
CA PRO A 127 -11.59 -16.88 4.81
C PRO A 127 -10.16 -17.03 4.24
N LEU A 128 -9.65 -18.26 4.11
CA LEU A 128 -8.35 -18.56 3.49
C LEU A 128 -8.47 -19.77 2.57
N THR A 129 -8.12 -19.61 1.30
CA THR A 129 -8.14 -20.64 0.27
C THR A 129 -6.75 -20.82 -0.33
N LEU A 130 -6.25 -22.05 -0.29
CA LEU A 130 -4.95 -22.47 -0.82
C LEU A 130 -5.21 -23.30 -2.08
N VAL A 131 -4.75 -22.83 -3.23
CA VAL A 131 -4.81 -23.55 -4.51
C VAL A 131 -3.41 -24.03 -4.86
N ALA A 132 -3.19 -25.34 -4.82
CA ALA A 132 -1.91 -25.94 -5.14
C ALA A 132 -2.00 -26.67 -6.49
N ALA A 133 -1.06 -26.41 -7.39
CA ALA A 133 -1.02 -27.00 -8.74
C ALA A 133 0.43 -27.29 -9.17
N HIS A 134 0.61 -28.31 -10.00
CA HIS A 134 1.88 -28.55 -10.66
C HIS A 134 1.99 -27.77 -11.97
N GLN A 135 3.14 -27.13 -12.19
CA GLN A 135 3.54 -26.57 -13.48
C GLN A 135 4.94 -27.08 -13.81
N GLY A 136 5.06 -27.98 -14.79
CA GLY A 136 6.30 -28.71 -15.03
C GLY A 136 6.83 -29.45 -13.79
N THR A 137 8.05 -29.10 -13.35
CA THR A 137 8.72 -29.70 -12.18
C THR A 137 8.48 -28.96 -10.86
N GLN A 138 7.74 -27.85 -10.88
CA GLN A 138 7.49 -27.03 -9.70
C GLN A 138 6.08 -27.21 -9.15
N LEU A 139 5.95 -27.11 -7.84
CA LEU A 139 4.66 -27.03 -7.13
C LEU A 139 4.39 -25.57 -6.84
N TYR A 140 3.32 -25.04 -7.44
CA TYR A 140 2.85 -23.68 -7.19
C TYR A 140 1.73 -23.72 -6.14
N VAL A 141 1.72 -22.75 -5.22
CA VAL A 141 0.66 -22.59 -4.21
C VAL A 141 0.19 -21.14 -4.23
N LYS A 142 -1.05 -20.90 -4.66
CA LYS A 142 -1.73 -19.60 -4.60
C LYS A 142 -2.55 -19.52 -3.31
N ALA A 143 -2.41 -18.44 -2.54
CA ALA A 143 -3.25 -18.16 -1.38
C ALA A 143 -4.21 -17.01 -1.71
N GLY A 144 -5.51 -17.26 -1.66
CA GLY A 144 -6.56 -16.23 -1.68
C GLY A 144 -7.14 -16.09 -0.27
N PHE A 145 -7.33 -14.86 0.21
CA PHE A 145 -7.80 -14.63 1.58
C PHE A 145 -8.67 -13.38 1.70
N GLN A 146 -9.50 -13.35 2.74
CA GLN A 146 -10.32 -12.20 3.08
C GLN A 146 -9.52 -11.22 3.94
N THR A 147 -9.25 -10.02 3.42
CA THR A 147 -8.47 -8.97 4.11
C THR A 147 -9.13 -8.45 5.38
N GLY A 148 -10.46 -8.60 5.51
CA GLY A 148 -11.18 -8.32 6.75
C GLY A 148 -10.95 -9.34 7.87
N VAL A 149 -10.36 -10.50 7.58
CA VAL A 149 -10.08 -11.59 8.54
C VAL A 149 -8.58 -11.79 8.75
N PHE A 150 -7.78 -11.72 7.68
CA PHE A 150 -6.33 -11.91 7.73
C PHE A 150 -5.60 -10.70 7.12
N SER A 151 -4.50 -10.28 7.75
CA SER A 151 -3.56 -9.34 7.13
C SER A 151 -2.67 -10.06 6.11
N THR A 152 -2.19 -9.32 5.12
CA THR A 152 -1.27 -9.82 4.09
C THR A 152 -0.02 -10.43 4.72
N ASP A 153 0.65 -9.73 5.63
CA ASP A 153 1.84 -10.23 6.35
C ASP A 153 1.60 -11.56 7.07
N TYR A 154 0.39 -11.76 7.61
CA TYR A 154 0.07 -13.02 8.27
C TYR A 154 -0.02 -14.16 7.26
N VAL A 155 -0.66 -13.93 6.12
CA VAL A 155 -0.82 -14.94 5.06
C VAL A 155 0.51 -15.24 4.38
N GLU A 156 1.35 -14.23 4.13
CA GLU A 156 2.71 -14.41 3.62
C GLU A 156 3.53 -15.31 4.56
N ARG A 157 3.58 -14.98 5.86
CA ARG A 157 4.21 -15.85 6.85
C ARG A 157 3.59 -17.24 6.92
N PHE A 158 2.26 -17.36 6.77
CA PHE A 158 1.59 -18.66 6.74
C PHE A 158 2.04 -19.50 5.53
N VAL A 159 2.21 -18.87 4.37
CA VAL A 159 2.71 -19.51 3.15
C VAL A 159 4.19 -19.89 3.28
N ASP A 160 5.02 -19.04 3.85
CA ASP A 160 6.45 -19.35 4.12
C ASP A 160 6.60 -20.55 5.07
N HIS A 161 5.81 -20.56 6.14
CA HIS A 161 5.74 -21.69 7.06
C HIS A 161 5.25 -22.96 6.37
N LEU A 162 4.29 -22.85 5.45
CA LEU A 162 3.79 -23.97 4.66
C LEU A 162 4.87 -24.51 3.72
N GLU A 163 5.60 -23.64 3.03
CA GLU A 163 6.72 -24.01 2.16
C GLU A 163 7.80 -24.76 2.95
N ASN A 164 8.26 -24.20 4.07
CA ASN A 164 9.30 -24.83 4.89
C ASN A 164 8.83 -26.14 5.52
N THR A 165 7.56 -26.23 5.89
CA THR A 165 6.97 -27.50 6.36
C THR A 165 6.93 -28.54 5.24
N ILE A 166 6.61 -28.16 4.00
CA ILE A 166 6.66 -29.06 2.84
C ILE A 166 8.09 -29.54 2.60
N ARG A 167 9.08 -28.62 2.59
CA ARG A 167 10.49 -28.96 2.42
C ARG A 167 10.96 -29.93 3.51
N SER A 168 10.64 -29.65 4.77
CA SER A 168 10.97 -30.52 5.90
C SER A 168 10.33 -31.90 5.78
N LEU A 169 9.06 -31.99 5.36
CA LEU A 169 8.36 -33.25 5.14
C LEU A 169 8.97 -34.09 4.01
N VAL A 170 9.43 -33.45 2.93
CA VAL A 170 10.07 -34.14 1.79
C VAL A 170 11.41 -34.77 2.19
N THR A 171 12.12 -34.14 3.14
CA THR A 171 13.42 -34.64 3.63
C THR A 171 13.33 -35.59 4.82
N ALA A 172 12.17 -35.69 5.48
CA ALA A 172 11.99 -36.46 6.71
C ALA A 172 11.88 -37.97 6.47
N SER A 173 12.35 -38.76 7.44
CA SER A 173 12.09 -40.19 7.51
C SER A 173 10.68 -40.46 8.06
N PRO A 174 9.97 -41.52 7.61
CA PRO A 174 8.68 -41.92 8.19
C PRO A 174 8.72 -42.17 9.71
N SER A 175 9.88 -42.51 10.26
CA SER A 175 10.08 -42.72 11.70
C SER A 175 10.29 -41.43 12.51
N ASP A 176 10.52 -40.29 11.84
CA ASP A 176 10.78 -39.03 12.51
C ASP A 176 9.51 -38.53 13.19
N LEU A 177 9.69 -37.85 14.32
CA LEU A 177 8.57 -37.25 15.03
C LEU A 177 8.10 -36.00 14.29
N VAL A 178 6.79 -35.79 14.23
CA VAL A 178 6.21 -34.56 13.67
C VAL A 178 6.74 -33.30 14.37
N THR A 179 7.08 -33.39 15.66
CA THR A 179 7.61 -32.27 16.45
C THR A 179 9.02 -31.84 16.05
N SER A 180 9.82 -32.71 15.40
CA SER A 180 11.17 -32.38 14.95
C SER A 180 11.22 -31.70 13.59
N LEU A 181 10.08 -31.57 12.89
CA LEU A 181 10.00 -30.83 11.64
C LEU A 181 10.11 -29.33 11.91
N SER A 182 11.01 -28.66 11.20
CA SER A 182 11.12 -27.20 11.25
C SER A 182 10.02 -26.56 10.41
N MET A 183 9.33 -25.59 11.00
CA MET A 183 8.39 -24.72 10.30
C MET A 183 9.02 -23.35 10.02
N LEU A 184 9.96 -22.93 10.86
CA LEU A 184 10.54 -21.59 10.84
C LEU A 184 11.34 -21.34 9.57
N THR A 185 11.27 -20.10 9.10
CA THR A 185 12.17 -19.60 8.06
C THR A 185 13.59 -19.46 8.58
N GLU A 186 14.56 -19.36 7.67
CA GLU A 186 15.96 -19.12 8.03
C GLU A 186 16.11 -17.80 8.79
N SER A 187 15.41 -16.75 8.36
CA SER A 187 15.42 -15.44 9.03
C SER A 187 14.79 -15.48 10.43
N GLU A 188 13.70 -16.21 10.63
CA GLU A 188 13.09 -16.41 11.96
C GLU A 188 14.01 -17.22 12.88
N HIS A 189 14.63 -18.26 12.35
CA HIS A 189 15.60 -19.07 13.08
C HIS A 189 16.82 -18.23 13.48
N GLU A 190 17.36 -17.41 12.59
CA GLU A 190 18.45 -16.47 12.88
C GLU A 190 18.04 -15.41 13.91
N LEU A 191 16.85 -14.81 13.81
CA LEU A 191 16.36 -13.83 14.79
C LEU A 191 16.30 -14.43 16.21
N LEU A 192 15.79 -15.65 16.32
CA LEU A 192 15.68 -16.38 17.59
C LEU A 192 17.05 -16.81 18.15
N THR A 193 18.02 -17.10 17.29
CA THR A 193 19.33 -17.63 17.69
C THR A 193 20.43 -16.58 17.82
N SER A 194 20.30 -15.41 17.18
CA SER A 194 21.36 -14.39 17.11
C SER A 194 21.01 -13.05 17.77
N ASP A 195 19.80 -12.52 17.57
CA ASP A 195 19.43 -11.17 18.03
C ASP A 195 18.70 -11.17 19.38
N TRP A 196 17.72 -12.05 19.56
CA TRP A 196 17.02 -12.19 20.85
C TRP A 196 17.85 -12.95 21.89
N ALA A 197 18.83 -13.72 21.44
CA ALA A 197 19.73 -14.50 22.28
C ALA A 197 21.01 -13.75 22.70
N ARG A 198 21.13 -12.42 22.49
CA ARG A 198 22.38 -11.66 22.82
C ARG A 198 22.76 -11.64 24.30
N ASN A 199 21.92 -12.14 25.21
CA ASN A 199 22.28 -12.51 26.59
C ASN A 199 21.20 -13.42 27.19
N PRO A 200 21.24 -14.75 26.98
CA PRO A 200 20.30 -15.63 27.62
C PRO A 200 20.66 -15.69 29.11
N VAL A 201 19.78 -15.20 29.98
CA VAL A 201 19.83 -15.56 31.40
C VAL A 201 19.38 -17.01 31.46
N ILE A 202 20.34 -17.94 31.40
CA ILE A 202 20.08 -19.35 31.59
C ILE A 202 19.79 -19.53 33.08
N LEU A 203 18.50 -19.50 33.45
CA LEU A 203 18.07 -19.99 34.75
C LEU A 203 18.25 -21.51 34.74
N PRO A 204 18.99 -22.09 35.70
CA PRO A 204 19.14 -23.53 35.78
C PRO A 204 17.76 -24.18 35.87
N THR A 205 17.47 -25.08 34.94
CA THR A 205 16.21 -25.82 34.89
C THR A 205 16.06 -26.62 36.18
N GLY A 206 15.03 -26.31 36.98
CA GLY A 206 14.76 -26.99 38.25
C GLY A 206 15.17 -26.23 39.53
N SER A 207 15.69 -24.99 39.42
CA SER A 207 16.00 -24.15 40.58
C SER A 207 14.83 -23.29 41.06
N TYR A 208 14.68 -23.14 42.37
CA TYR A 208 13.68 -22.24 42.97
C TYR A 208 14.16 -20.78 42.92
N ALA A 209 13.24 -19.82 42.75
CA ALA A 209 13.60 -18.40 42.61
C ALA A 209 14.44 -17.82 43.77
N HIS A 210 14.26 -18.32 44.99
CA HIS A 210 15.07 -17.90 46.14
C HIS A 210 16.52 -18.42 46.08
N GLU A 211 16.82 -19.48 45.31
CA GLU A 211 18.18 -20.00 45.13
C GLU A 211 19.05 -19.04 44.32
N GLY A 212 18.48 -18.39 43.30
CA GLY A 212 19.15 -17.33 42.54
C GLY A 212 19.52 -16.14 43.44
N PHE A 213 18.60 -15.74 44.32
CA PHE A 213 18.89 -14.73 45.35
C PHE A 213 20.02 -15.17 46.29
N LEU A 214 20.01 -16.41 46.79
CA LEU A 214 21.06 -16.94 47.67
C LEU A 214 22.44 -16.96 46.99
N SER A 215 22.49 -17.29 45.70
CA SER A 215 23.72 -17.20 44.90
C SER A 215 24.27 -15.76 44.86
N CYS A 216 23.39 -14.76 44.76
CA CYS A 216 23.78 -13.35 44.85
C CYS A 216 24.24 -12.94 46.26
N VAL A 217 23.62 -13.48 47.32
CA VAL A 217 24.07 -13.26 48.70
C VAL A 217 25.48 -13.82 48.93
N GLN A 218 25.76 -15.01 48.40
CA GLN A 218 27.08 -15.65 48.53
C GLN A 218 28.16 -14.91 47.73
N SER A 219 27.86 -14.53 46.49
CA SER A 219 28.83 -13.90 45.59
C SER A 219 29.01 -12.41 45.83
N ARG A 220 27.98 -11.69 46.29
CA ARG A 220 27.94 -10.22 46.37
C ARG A 220 27.16 -9.70 47.60
N PRO A 221 27.50 -10.08 48.84
CA PRO A 221 26.71 -9.74 50.03
C PRO A 221 26.63 -8.24 50.32
N GLY A 222 27.67 -7.47 49.96
CA GLY A 222 27.72 -6.01 50.19
C GLY A 222 27.02 -5.17 49.14
N ARG A 223 26.48 -5.76 48.06
CA ARG A 223 25.78 -5.02 47.00
C ARG A 223 24.39 -4.61 47.49
N VAL A 224 24.00 -3.37 47.19
CA VAL A 224 22.65 -2.87 47.50
C VAL A 224 21.61 -3.61 46.66
N ALA A 225 20.68 -4.26 47.34
CA ALA A 225 19.60 -5.07 46.76
C ALA A 225 18.27 -4.34 46.74
N ILE A 226 17.96 -3.56 47.78
CA ILE A 226 16.73 -2.77 47.87
C ILE A 226 17.08 -1.35 48.30
N ARG A 227 16.44 -0.36 47.68
CA ARG A 227 16.39 1.01 48.17
C ARG A 227 14.94 1.37 48.47
N ASP A 228 14.61 1.65 49.73
CA ASP A 228 13.28 2.10 50.18
C ASP A 228 13.41 3.57 50.63
N GLY A 229 12.99 4.49 49.75
CA GLY A 229 13.24 5.92 49.91
C GLY A 229 14.75 6.25 49.98
N GLU A 230 15.18 6.83 51.11
CA GLU A 230 16.59 7.16 51.39
C GLU A 230 17.37 6.00 52.03
N GLN A 231 16.71 4.91 52.40
CA GLN A 231 17.37 3.75 53.03
C GLN A 231 17.78 2.71 52.00
N GLU A 232 18.99 2.17 52.15
CA GLU A 232 19.54 1.13 51.28
C GLU A 232 19.82 -0.14 52.08
N TYR A 233 19.41 -1.28 51.53
CA TYR A 233 19.59 -2.61 52.11
C TYR A 233 20.42 -3.47 51.16
N THR A 234 21.48 -4.07 51.68
CA THR A 234 22.32 -4.99 50.91
C THR A 234 21.73 -6.39 50.83
N TYR A 235 22.19 -7.19 49.85
CA TYR A 235 21.85 -8.61 49.74
C TYR A 235 22.07 -9.37 51.05
N GLY A 236 23.20 -9.12 51.72
CA GLY A 236 23.51 -9.74 53.02
C GLY A 236 22.58 -9.29 54.15
N GLN A 237 22.21 -8.01 54.18
CA GLN A 237 21.27 -7.48 55.19
C GLN A 237 19.86 -8.06 55.02
N LEU A 238 19.36 -8.15 53.78
CA LEU A 238 18.06 -8.75 53.49
C LEU A 238 18.01 -10.23 53.85
N HIS A 239 19.06 -10.98 53.50
CA HIS A 239 19.17 -12.38 53.86
C HIS A 239 19.16 -12.57 55.39
N LEU A 240 19.89 -11.74 56.14
CA LEU A 240 19.90 -11.81 57.61
C LEU A 240 18.51 -11.52 58.20
N MET A 241 17.83 -10.47 57.71
CA MET A 241 16.48 -10.11 58.14
C MET A 241 15.48 -11.23 57.87
N ALA A 242 15.50 -11.82 56.68
CA ALA A 242 14.63 -12.92 56.29
C ALA A 242 14.95 -14.20 57.07
N THR A 243 16.22 -14.50 57.31
CA THR A 243 16.65 -15.65 58.13
C THR A 243 16.13 -15.53 59.57
N HIS A 244 16.25 -14.36 60.18
CA HIS A 244 15.72 -14.11 61.52
C HIS A 244 14.20 -14.23 61.61
N LEU A 245 13.49 -13.87 60.54
CA LEU A 245 12.04 -14.01 60.47
C LEU A 245 11.63 -15.46 60.19
N ALA A 246 12.32 -16.17 59.31
CA ALA A 246 12.10 -17.59 59.01
C ALA A 246 12.30 -18.47 60.26
N HIS A 247 13.33 -18.17 61.06
CA HIS A 247 13.53 -18.84 62.36
C HIS A 247 12.39 -18.59 63.34
N ARG A 248 11.86 -17.37 63.40
CA ARG A 248 10.70 -17.05 64.25
C ARG A 248 9.43 -17.75 63.78
N LEU A 249 9.19 -17.83 62.46
CA LEU A 249 8.08 -18.59 61.88
C LEU A 249 8.15 -20.07 62.29
N HIS A 250 9.34 -20.68 62.17
CA HIS A 250 9.58 -22.05 62.63
C HIS A 250 9.29 -22.25 64.13
N GLN A 251 9.68 -21.30 64.99
CA GLN A 251 9.45 -21.38 66.44
C GLN A 251 7.98 -21.28 66.84
N THR A 252 7.10 -20.75 65.99
CA THR A 252 5.65 -20.67 66.27
C THR A 252 4.89 -21.98 66.03
N GLY A 253 5.58 -23.07 65.67
CA GLY A 253 5.00 -24.41 65.52
C GLY A 253 4.27 -24.64 64.19
N LYS A 254 4.54 -23.82 63.17
CA LYS A 254 3.91 -23.86 61.85
C LYS A 254 4.95 -24.25 60.81
N GLY A 255 4.95 -25.51 60.38
CA GLY A 255 6.01 -26.10 59.57
C GLY A 255 5.57 -27.28 58.70
N GLY A 256 4.28 -27.38 58.37
CA GLY A 256 3.80 -28.33 57.37
C GLY A 256 3.87 -27.71 55.97
N SER A 257 4.27 -28.51 54.97
CA SER A 257 4.40 -28.11 53.55
C SER A 257 3.11 -27.55 52.92
N ASP A 258 1.98 -27.70 53.59
CA ASP A 258 0.65 -27.37 53.08
C ASP A 258 0.05 -26.14 53.79
N GLN A 259 0.84 -25.41 54.59
CA GLN A 259 0.36 -24.25 55.33
C GLN A 259 0.64 -22.94 54.59
N VAL A 260 -0.41 -22.13 54.44
CA VAL A 260 -0.33 -20.77 53.87
C VAL A 260 -0.23 -19.73 54.98
N VAL A 261 0.75 -18.83 54.85
CA VAL A 261 1.00 -17.71 55.76
C VAL A 261 0.49 -16.39 55.14
N GLY A 262 -0.30 -15.63 55.90
CA GLY A 262 -0.79 -14.32 55.47
C GLY A 262 0.23 -13.21 55.73
N ILE A 263 0.72 -12.56 54.68
CA ILE A 263 1.61 -11.39 54.80
C ILE A 263 0.75 -10.13 54.67
N LEU A 264 0.54 -9.43 55.79
CA LEU A 264 -0.20 -8.16 55.82
C LEU A 264 0.80 -6.99 55.81
N ALA A 265 1.26 -6.63 54.62
CA ALA A 265 2.23 -5.56 54.44
C ALA A 265 1.88 -4.74 53.20
N GLY A 266 2.04 -3.42 53.30
CA GLY A 266 2.09 -2.55 52.13
C GLY A 266 3.46 -2.64 51.44
N ASN A 267 3.68 -1.85 50.40
CA ASN A 267 4.94 -1.89 49.65
C ASN A 267 6.10 -1.35 50.46
N SER A 268 6.92 -2.29 50.89
CA SER A 268 7.91 -2.07 51.93
C SER A 268 8.98 -3.14 51.84
N VAL A 269 10.18 -2.84 52.32
CA VAL A 269 11.27 -3.83 52.36
C VAL A 269 10.84 -5.09 53.12
N GLU A 270 9.95 -4.93 54.09
CA GLU A 270 9.49 -6.01 54.93
C GLU A 270 8.50 -6.95 54.25
N LEU A 271 7.79 -6.53 53.19
CA LEU A 271 7.01 -7.43 52.33
C LEU A 271 7.95 -8.44 51.66
N ILE A 272 9.07 -7.96 51.09
CA ILE A 272 10.05 -8.80 50.41
C ILE A 272 10.76 -9.72 51.41
N VAL A 273 11.13 -9.19 52.58
CA VAL A 273 11.69 -9.99 53.69
C VAL A 273 10.69 -11.05 54.16
N GLY A 274 9.40 -10.73 54.22
CA GLY A 274 8.33 -11.66 54.58
C GLY A 274 8.20 -12.81 53.59
N GLN A 275 8.13 -12.50 52.28
CA GLN A 275 8.08 -13.50 51.22
C GLN A 275 9.29 -14.45 51.28
N LEU A 276 10.49 -13.87 51.41
CA LEU A 276 11.72 -14.64 51.52
C LEU A 276 11.75 -15.52 52.76
N ALA A 277 11.31 -15.00 53.91
CA ALA A 277 11.27 -15.73 55.16
C ALA A 277 10.30 -16.92 55.12
N VAL A 278 9.14 -16.75 54.48
CA VAL A 278 8.15 -17.83 54.31
C VAL A 278 8.69 -18.90 53.36
N TRP A 279 9.30 -18.52 52.24
CA TRP A 279 9.95 -19.48 51.33
C TRP A 279 11.15 -20.19 51.96
N MET A 280 11.99 -19.48 52.71
CA MET A 280 13.09 -20.07 53.48
C MET A 280 12.60 -21.00 54.59
N ALA A 281 11.36 -20.81 55.06
CA ALA A 281 10.70 -21.71 55.99
C ALA A 281 9.99 -22.90 55.29
N GLY A 282 9.99 -22.97 53.96
CA GLY A 282 9.37 -24.05 53.18
C GLY A 282 7.84 -23.96 53.10
N LEU A 283 7.28 -22.75 53.24
CA LEU A 283 5.84 -22.50 53.35
C LEU A 283 5.31 -21.72 52.14
N ALA A 284 3.99 -21.74 51.96
CA ALA A 284 3.31 -20.88 51.00
C ALA A 284 2.87 -19.56 51.67
N PHE A 285 2.71 -18.47 50.90
CA PHE A 285 2.13 -17.23 51.41
C PHE A 285 0.98 -16.73 50.56
N VAL A 286 0.13 -15.91 51.17
CA VAL A 286 -0.77 -14.98 50.49
C VAL A 286 -0.44 -13.57 50.94
N VAL A 287 -0.32 -12.64 50.01
CA VAL A 287 -0.12 -11.22 50.33
C VAL A 287 -1.49 -10.56 50.46
N ILE A 288 -1.69 -9.83 51.54
CA ILE A 288 -2.91 -9.10 51.81
C ILE A 288 -2.56 -7.63 51.88
N ALA A 289 -3.14 -6.86 50.97
CA ALA A 289 -2.96 -5.43 50.95
C ALA A 289 -3.68 -4.80 52.17
N PRO A 290 -3.00 -3.98 52.99
CA PRO A 290 -3.59 -3.41 54.21
C PRO A 290 -4.79 -2.48 53.96
N ASP A 291 -4.93 -1.98 52.73
CA ASP A 291 -5.96 -1.07 52.25
C ASP A 291 -7.25 -1.78 51.79
N TYR A 292 -7.24 -3.11 51.66
CA TYR A 292 -8.46 -3.86 51.41
C TYR A 292 -9.47 -3.69 52.56
N PRO A 293 -10.78 -3.59 52.26
CA PRO A 293 -11.82 -3.65 53.28
C PRO A 293 -11.65 -4.90 54.15
N VAL A 294 -11.95 -4.78 55.45
CA VAL A 294 -11.77 -5.87 56.42
C VAL A 294 -12.47 -7.14 55.96
N GLU A 295 -13.64 -7.02 55.33
CA GLU A 295 -14.41 -8.13 54.78
C GLU A 295 -13.65 -8.85 53.64
N ARG A 296 -12.94 -8.10 52.79
CA ARG A 296 -12.11 -8.65 51.71
C ARG A 296 -10.84 -9.30 52.24
N GLN A 297 -10.21 -8.72 53.25
CA GLN A 297 -9.07 -9.33 53.93
C GLN A 297 -9.48 -10.67 54.58
N GLN A 298 -10.62 -10.70 55.26
CA GLN A 298 -11.18 -11.91 55.87
C GLN A 298 -11.53 -12.98 54.82
N PHE A 299 -12.10 -12.56 53.69
CA PHE A 299 -12.39 -13.46 52.58
C PHE A 299 -11.12 -14.12 52.03
N ILE A 300 -10.08 -13.34 51.72
CA ILE A 300 -8.81 -13.88 51.18
C ILE A 300 -8.16 -14.84 52.17
N LEU A 301 -8.20 -14.52 53.47
CA LEU A 301 -7.67 -15.41 54.51
C LEU A 301 -8.45 -16.73 54.61
N ALA A 302 -9.77 -16.67 54.49
CA ALA A 302 -10.63 -17.85 54.54
C ALA A 302 -10.45 -18.73 53.29
N ASP A 303 -10.38 -18.11 52.11
CA ASP A 303 -10.20 -18.79 50.83
C ASP A 303 -8.83 -19.45 50.72
N ALA A 304 -7.77 -18.76 51.17
CA ALA A 304 -6.40 -19.29 51.19
C ALA A 304 -6.13 -20.27 52.35
N ALA A 305 -7.14 -20.62 53.16
CA ALA A 305 -7.02 -21.48 54.34
C ALA A 305 -5.84 -21.11 55.26
N CYS A 306 -5.62 -19.81 55.45
CA CYS A 306 -4.42 -19.30 56.11
C CYS A 306 -4.36 -19.70 57.60
N VAL A 307 -3.26 -20.36 57.99
CA VAL A 307 -3.06 -20.80 59.37
C VAL A 307 -2.36 -19.67 60.15
N ALA A 308 -3.12 -18.62 60.47
CA ALA A 308 -2.86 -17.56 61.47
C ALA A 308 -1.38 -17.15 61.75
N GLY A 309 -0.69 -16.50 60.82
CA GLY A 309 0.56 -15.80 61.14
C GLY A 309 0.62 -14.53 60.32
N PHE A 310 0.44 -13.37 60.95
CA PHE A 310 0.53 -12.07 60.28
C PHE A 310 1.92 -11.50 60.47
N ILE A 311 2.60 -11.23 59.36
CA ILE A 311 3.79 -10.38 59.38
C ILE A 311 3.29 -8.94 59.21
N ARG A 312 3.13 -8.21 60.33
CA ARG A 312 2.86 -6.76 60.35
C ARG A 312 4.20 -6.03 60.47
N THR A 313 4.47 -5.11 59.56
CA THR A 313 5.84 -4.63 59.33
C THR A 313 6.08 -3.15 59.62
N THR A 314 5.20 -2.53 60.42
CA THR A 314 5.44 -1.18 60.92
C THR A 314 6.33 -1.23 62.16
N GLY A 315 7.64 -1.07 61.96
CA GLY A 315 8.66 -1.23 63.00
C GLY A 315 8.93 -2.70 63.29
N MET A 316 10.20 -3.11 63.32
CA MET A 316 10.63 -4.51 63.46
C MET A 316 10.35 -5.12 64.86
N THR A 317 9.08 -5.17 65.26
CA THR A 317 8.55 -5.91 66.41
C THR A 317 7.32 -6.69 65.94
N ALA A 318 7.43 -8.02 65.94
CA ALA A 318 6.33 -8.90 65.59
C ALA A 318 5.33 -8.95 66.74
N GLU A 319 4.28 -8.13 66.68
CA GLU A 319 3.09 -8.31 67.52
C GLU A 319 1.86 -8.62 66.65
N VAL A 320 1.10 -9.63 67.09
CA VAL A 320 -0.19 -10.00 66.51
C VAL A 320 -1.23 -9.02 67.04
N VAL A 321 -1.69 -8.06 66.22
CA VAL A 321 -2.60 -6.98 66.65
C VAL A 321 -3.73 -6.71 65.63
N THR A 322 -4.95 -6.50 66.14
CA THR A 322 -6.20 -6.06 65.45
C THR A 322 -6.16 -4.58 64.97
N PRO A 323 -7.03 -4.13 64.02
CA PRO A 323 -6.66 -3.09 63.06
C PRO A 323 -6.89 -1.64 63.54
N THR A 324 -5.97 -0.75 63.15
CA THR A 324 -6.20 0.70 63.03
C THR A 324 -5.40 1.19 61.81
N LEU A 325 -6.08 1.95 60.94
CA LEU A 325 -5.71 2.27 59.55
C LEU A 325 -4.59 3.32 59.40
N LEU A 326 -3.76 3.20 58.34
CA LEU A 326 -3.30 4.28 57.43
C LEU A 326 -2.41 3.70 56.27
N THR A 327 -2.66 4.20 55.05
CA THR A 327 -2.23 3.84 53.65
C THR A 327 -0.96 4.60 53.17
N PRO A 328 -0.32 4.41 51.96
CA PRO A 328 -0.73 3.76 50.67
C PRO A 328 0.32 2.81 49.96
N THR A 329 -0.05 2.32 48.75
CA THR A 329 0.33 1.08 48.01
C THR A 329 0.99 1.31 46.60
N PHE A 330 1.37 0.22 45.89
CA PHE A 330 2.11 0.00 44.62
C PHE A 330 1.84 -1.46 44.12
N ASP A 331 1.81 -1.74 42.81
CA ASP A 331 1.64 -3.06 42.17
C ASP A 331 2.91 -3.53 41.40
N VAL A 332 3.61 -4.58 41.85
CA VAL A 332 4.67 -5.31 41.10
C VAL A 332 4.40 -6.82 41.22
N SER A 333 4.58 -7.59 40.13
CA SER A 333 4.38 -9.04 40.15
C SER A 333 5.55 -9.79 40.83
N LEU A 334 5.28 -10.95 41.44
CA LEU A 334 6.30 -11.79 42.11
C LEU A 334 7.47 -12.17 41.18
N SER A 335 7.20 -12.40 39.89
CA SER A 335 8.22 -12.76 38.91
C SER A 335 9.24 -11.63 38.71
N GLU A 336 8.81 -10.37 38.70
CA GLU A 336 9.68 -9.21 38.48
C GLU A 336 10.63 -8.96 39.66
N ILE A 337 10.10 -9.04 40.88
CA ILE A 337 10.87 -8.90 42.13
C ILE A 337 11.98 -9.94 42.16
N TRP A 338 11.62 -11.21 41.95
CA TRP A 338 12.56 -12.31 42.16
C TRP A 338 13.49 -12.55 40.99
N THR A 339 13.08 -12.26 39.75
CA THR A 339 13.99 -12.28 38.60
C THR A 339 15.09 -11.23 38.76
N THR A 340 14.71 -10.01 39.16
CA THR A 340 15.65 -8.91 39.37
C THR A 340 16.66 -9.25 40.47
N LEU A 341 16.18 -9.75 41.60
CA LEU A 341 17.05 -10.10 42.73
C LEU A 341 17.94 -11.31 42.43
N SER A 342 17.47 -12.29 41.65
CA SER A 342 18.22 -13.52 41.32
C SER A 342 19.42 -13.30 40.43
N VAL A 343 19.44 -12.21 39.64
CA VAL A 343 20.56 -11.86 38.75
C VAL A 343 21.48 -10.77 39.34
N GLY A 344 21.28 -10.41 40.61
CA GLY A 344 22.09 -9.41 41.29
C GLY A 344 21.64 -7.97 41.04
N GLY A 345 20.40 -7.76 40.61
CA GLY A 345 19.80 -6.44 40.38
C GLY A 345 19.49 -5.67 41.67
N ARG A 346 18.92 -4.47 41.54
CA ARG A 346 18.52 -3.63 42.68
C ARG A 346 17.06 -3.20 42.50
N LEU A 347 16.25 -3.43 43.51
CA LEU A 347 14.85 -2.98 43.57
C LEU A 347 14.75 -1.60 44.21
N LEU A 348 13.83 -0.79 43.71
CA LEU A 348 13.51 0.51 44.25
C LEU A 348 12.06 0.51 44.73
N ILE A 349 11.86 0.67 46.04
CA ILE A 349 10.54 0.79 46.66
C ILE A 349 10.24 2.28 46.79
N THR A 350 9.17 2.73 46.15
CA THR A 350 8.72 4.13 46.22
C THR A 350 7.31 4.22 46.77
N ARG A 351 7.13 5.10 47.75
CA ARG A 351 5.85 5.40 48.39
C ARG A 351 5.40 6.77 47.90
N GLY A 352 4.96 6.83 46.64
CA GLY A 352 4.61 8.09 45.97
C GLY A 352 4.97 8.08 44.49
N ASP A 353 5.28 9.27 43.96
CA ASP A 353 5.48 9.58 42.54
C ASP A 353 6.34 8.55 41.78
N GLN A 354 5.66 7.57 41.17
CA GLN A 354 6.27 6.44 40.44
C GLN A 354 7.18 6.93 39.31
N LYS A 355 6.92 8.14 38.80
CA LYS A 355 7.73 8.85 37.81
C LYS A 355 9.16 9.10 38.31
N ARG A 356 9.31 9.57 39.55
CA ARG A 356 10.64 9.84 40.12
C ARG A 356 11.45 8.54 40.36
N ALA A 357 10.76 7.42 40.55
CA ALA A 357 11.35 6.09 40.71
C ALA A 357 11.93 5.56 39.38
N LEU A 358 11.11 5.61 38.33
CA LEU A 358 11.46 5.18 36.97
C LEU A 358 12.61 6.01 36.38
N GLN A 359 12.73 7.30 36.75
CA GLN A 359 13.85 8.17 36.37
C GLN A 359 15.23 7.68 36.81
N GLN A 360 15.29 6.86 37.86
CA GLN A 360 16.55 6.34 38.41
C GLN A 360 16.82 4.90 37.98
N ALA A 361 15.94 4.30 37.17
CA ALA A 361 16.04 2.95 36.69
C ALA A 361 16.74 2.90 35.33
N THR A 362 17.70 1.99 35.17
CA THR A 362 18.32 1.66 33.88
C THR A 362 17.62 0.51 33.17
N ARG A 363 16.84 -0.29 33.90
CA ARG A 363 15.90 -1.28 33.36
C ARG A 363 14.62 -1.30 34.19
N ALA A 364 13.45 -1.41 33.56
CA ALA A 364 12.15 -1.42 34.22
C ALA A 364 11.23 -2.48 33.61
N ALA A 365 10.37 -3.07 34.43
CA ALA A 365 9.28 -3.94 33.99
C ALA A 365 7.97 -3.32 34.49
N CYS A 366 7.02 -3.05 33.58
CA CYS A 366 5.80 -2.31 33.90
C CYS A 366 4.61 -2.86 33.14
N THR A 367 3.40 -2.69 33.68
CA THR A 367 2.19 -3.01 32.95
C THR A 367 1.94 -1.98 31.84
N PRO A 368 1.39 -2.41 30.68
CA PRO A 368 1.00 -1.50 29.62
C PRO A 368 0.13 -0.32 30.11
N SER A 369 -0.83 -0.59 31.01
CA SER A 369 -1.66 0.44 31.65
C SER A 369 -0.84 1.45 32.50
N LEU A 370 0.20 1.01 33.20
CA LEU A 370 1.07 1.90 33.99
C LEU A 370 1.98 2.75 33.09
N VAL A 371 2.54 2.15 32.04
CA VAL A 371 3.37 2.87 31.06
C VAL A 371 2.56 3.95 30.34
N SER A 372 1.25 3.71 30.13
CA SER A 372 0.35 4.70 29.53
C SER A 372 0.12 5.99 30.34
N LEU A 373 0.60 6.05 31.59
CA LEU A 373 0.49 7.22 32.46
C LEU A 373 1.71 8.15 32.40
N PHE A 374 2.78 7.77 31.68
CA PHE A 374 4.05 8.50 31.66
C PHE A 374 4.63 8.57 30.24
N GLU A 375 5.41 9.62 29.94
CA GLU A 375 6.05 9.79 28.64
C GLU A 375 7.46 9.19 28.64
N PRO A 376 7.98 8.59 27.55
CA PRO A 376 9.35 8.06 27.51
C PRO A 376 10.42 9.11 27.81
N SER A 377 10.17 10.37 27.44
CA SER A 377 11.02 11.52 27.74
C SER A 377 11.15 11.81 29.24
N ASP A 378 10.23 11.28 30.06
CA ASP A 378 10.30 11.38 31.50
C ASP A 378 11.45 10.53 32.10
N PHE A 379 12.02 9.56 31.37
CA PHE A 379 12.98 8.57 31.88
C PHE A 379 14.26 8.41 31.02
N PRO A 380 15.08 9.46 30.86
CA PRO A 380 16.22 9.47 29.92
C PRO A 380 17.34 8.47 30.24
N GLY A 381 17.39 7.92 31.46
CA GLY A 381 18.37 6.91 31.90
C GLY A 381 17.91 5.46 31.70
N LEU A 382 16.69 5.23 31.22
CA LEU A 382 16.11 3.89 31.09
C LEU A 382 16.54 3.25 29.76
N HIS A 383 17.34 2.19 29.82
CA HIS A 383 17.87 1.52 28.63
C HIS A 383 17.05 0.31 28.18
N SER A 384 16.23 -0.26 29.07
CA SER A 384 15.43 -1.45 28.77
C SER A 384 14.11 -1.41 29.53
N LEU A 385 13.00 -1.37 28.81
CA LEU A 385 11.64 -1.44 29.34
C LEU A 385 11.01 -2.75 28.88
N VAL A 386 10.49 -3.53 29.83
CA VAL A 386 9.81 -4.80 29.57
C VAL A 386 8.33 -4.62 29.91
N LEU A 387 7.45 -4.73 28.91
CA LEU A 387 6.01 -4.69 29.12
C LEU A 387 5.52 -6.07 29.54
N THR A 388 4.81 -6.16 30.67
CA THR A 388 4.42 -7.43 31.30
C THR A 388 3.07 -7.29 32.00
N GLY A 389 2.34 -8.38 32.18
CA GLY A 389 1.11 -8.41 32.99
C GLY A 389 -0.20 -8.11 32.25
N GLU A 390 -0.17 -7.57 31.03
CA GLU A 390 -1.37 -7.38 30.17
C GLU A 390 -1.02 -7.55 28.68
N PRO A 391 -1.95 -8.05 27.83
CA PRO A 391 -1.76 -8.06 26.38
C PRO A 391 -1.66 -6.61 25.87
N SER A 392 -0.55 -6.29 25.21
CA SER A 392 -0.33 -4.95 24.64
C SER A 392 -1.11 -4.81 23.33
N SER A 393 -1.96 -3.79 23.24
CA SER A 393 -2.66 -3.49 21.98
C SER A 393 -1.77 -2.66 21.06
N GLN A 394 -1.90 -2.85 19.74
CA GLN A 394 -1.19 -2.05 18.73
C GLN A 394 -1.44 -0.55 18.96
N ALA A 395 -2.69 -0.20 19.24
CA ALA A 395 -3.08 1.16 19.64
C ALA A 395 -2.37 1.69 20.89
N LEU A 396 -1.83 0.87 21.80
CA LEU A 396 -1.05 1.33 22.95
C LEU A 396 0.42 1.58 22.58
N VAL A 397 0.97 0.75 21.69
CA VAL A 397 2.27 0.97 21.04
C VAL A 397 2.22 2.28 20.24
N ASP A 398 1.12 2.50 19.53
CA ASP A 398 0.86 3.69 18.71
C ASP A 398 0.44 4.91 19.56
N LYS A 399 -0.21 4.71 20.71
CA LYS A 399 -0.61 5.80 21.64
C LYS A 399 0.57 6.39 22.40
N CYS A 400 1.59 5.59 22.71
CA CYS A 400 2.89 6.14 23.12
C CYS A 400 3.56 6.95 21.99
N ALA A 401 2.97 6.95 20.79
CA ALA A 401 3.42 7.73 19.66
C ALA A 401 2.49 8.89 19.24
N LEU A 402 1.25 9.14 19.76
CA LEU A 402 0.50 10.42 19.68
C LEU A 402 -0.93 10.43 20.30
N VAL A 403 -1.42 11.64 20.67
CA VAL A 403 -2.44 11.94 21.72
C VAL A 403 -3.87 12.26 21.21
N GLY A 404 -4.90 11.82 21.94
CA GLY A 404 -5.98 12.71 22.44
C GLY A 404 -7.46 12.51 22.04
N LEU A 405 -8.27 11.85 22.89
CA LEU A 405 -9.71 12.13 23.12
C LEU A 405 -10.15 11.52 24.48
N ALA A 406 -11.00 12.22 25.24
CA ALA A 406 -11.28 11.90 26.65
C ALA A 406 -12.28 10.75 26.90
N GLU A 407 -13.30 10.53 26.04
CA GLU A 407 -14.16 9.31 26.05
C GLU A 407 -15.16 9.28 24.87
N LEU A 408 -15.59 8.09 24.44
CA LEU A 408 -16.57 7.88 23.35
C LEU A 408 -17.99 7.62 23.90
N PRO A 409 -19.05 8.26 23.36
CA PRO A 409 -20.42 8.04 23.83
C PRO A 409 -20.88 6.61 23.49
N ARG A 410 -21.47 5.94 24.49
CA ARG A 410 -21.92 4.55 24.38
C ARG A 410 -23.44 4.48 24.52
N THR A 411 -24.03 3.59 23.73
CA THR A 411 -25.42 3.12 23.92
C THR A 411 -25.58 2.48 25.29
N PRO A 412 -26.82 2.30 25.80
CA PRO A 412 -27.09 1.58 27.04
C PRO A 412 -26.55 0.12 27.08
N VAL A 413 -26.16 -0.43 25.93
CA VAL A 413 -25.61 -1.79 25.77
C VAL A 413 -24.10 -1.77 25.54
N GLY A 414 -23.43 -0.63 25.78
CA GLY A 414 -21.96 -0.52 25.79
C GLY A 414 -21.27 -0.42 24.42
N LYS A 415 -22.03 -0.50 23.31
CA LYS A 415 -21.54 -0.21 21.94
C LYS A 415 -21.47 1.30 21.70
N VAL A 416 -20.52 1.76 20.88
CA VAL A 416 -20.40 3.17 20.48
C VAL A 416 -21.70 3.64 19.82
N ASP A 417 -22.31 4.68 20.38
CA ASP A 417 -23.55 5.25 19.85
C ASP A 417 -23.25 6.17 18.69
N ARG A 418 -23.25 5.61 17.48
CA ARG A 418 -22.97 6.33 16.22
C ARG A 418 -23.96 7.47 15.95
N LYS A 419 -25.15 7.47 16.56
CA LYS A 419 -26.15 8.54 16.41
C LYS A 419 -26.00 9.63 17.47
N ALA A 420 -25.40 9.33 18.62
CA ALA A 420 -25.07 10.29 19.68
C ALA A 420 -23.65 10.84 19.56
N LEU A 421 -22.85 10.37 18.61
CA LEU A 421 -21.70 11.12 18.13
C LEU A 421 -22.19 12.49 17.66
N PRO A 422 -21.62 13.61 18.14
CA PRO A 422 -21.97 14.91 17.60
C PRO A 422 -21.76 14.88 16.08
N PRO A 423 -22.64 15.51 15.28
CA PRO A 423 -22.42 15.60 13.85
C PRO A 423 -21.00 16.13 13.61
N PHE A 424 -20.24 15.42 12.78
CA PHE A 424 -18.96 15.90 12.28
C PHE A 424 -19.25 17.07 11.34
N HIS A 425 -19.53 18.23 11.93
CA HIS A 425 -19.19 19.49 11.29
C HIS A 425 -17.69 19.63 11.46
N PHE A 426 -16.98 20.03 10.41
CA PHE A 426 -15.69 20.69 10.63
C PHE A 426 -15.98 21.84 11.61
N ASN A 427 -15.69 21.65 12.90
CA ASN A 427 -15.55 22.76 13.82
C ASN A 427 -14.21 23.44 13.50
N CYS A 428 -14.10 23.96 12.28
CA CYS A 428 -13.55 25.28 12.15
C CYS A 428 -14.54 26.18 12.88
N SER A 429 -14.09 26.93 13.88
CA SER A 429 -14.84 28.13 14.21
C SER A 429 -15.07 28.88 12.89
N PRO A 430 -16.27 29.39 12.61
CA PRO A 430 -16.46 30.38 11.56
C PRO A 430 -15.71 31.64 12.01
N THR A 431 -14.41 31.67 11.77
CA THR A 431 -13.62 32.89 11.79
C THR A 431 -13.43 33.30 10.34
N ASP A 432 -14.33 34.19 9.91
CA ASP A 432 -14.11 35.28 8.98
C ASP A 432 -13.39 34.95 7.66
N THR A 433 -13.96 34.09 6.82
CA THR A 433 -13.95 34.45 5.39
C THR A 433 -15.31 35.04 5.07
N ASP A 434 -15.51 36.28 5.51
CA ASP A 434 -16.69 37.04 5.12
C ASP A 434 -16.58 37.25 3.60
N LEU A 435 -17.33 36.44 2.83
CA LEU A 435 -17.35 36.49 1.35
C LEU A 435 -17.65 37.91 0.84
N SER A 436 -18.24 38.77 1.68
CA SER A 436 -18.50 40.18 1.38
C SER A 436 -17.25 41.09 1.40
N THR A 437 -16.10 40.60 1.89
CA THR A 437 -14.82 41.33 1.99
C THR A 437 -13.78 40.92 0.96
N LEU A 438 -14.09 39.95 0.09
CA LEU A 438 -13.19 39.48 -0.95
C LEU A 438 -13.00 40.55 -2.05
N SER A 439 -11.76 40.71 -2.52
CA SER A 439 -11.53 41.45 -3.75
C SER A 439 -12.17 40.72 -4.95
N PRO A 440 -12.48 41.43 -6.06
CA PRO A 440 -13.03 40.79 -7.26
C PRO A 440 -12.16 39.64 -7.77
N VAL A 441 -10.83 39.83 -7.74
CA VAL A 441 -9.85 38.81 -8.15
C VAL A 441 -9.87 37.59 -7.23
N GLU A 442 -9.93 37.79 -5.90
CA GLU A 442 -10.04 36.69 -4.93
C GLU A 442 -11.34 35.90 -5.10
N SER A 443 -12.48 36.58 -5.26
CA SER A 443 -13.78 35.92 -5.47
C SER A 443 -13.80 35.10 -6.75
N GLN A 444 -13.22 35.64 -7.82
CA GLN A 444 -13.19 34.99 -9.13
C GLN A 444 -12.21 33.81 -9.18
N LEU A 445 -11.04 33.94 -8.56
CA LEU A 445 -10.09 32.82 -8.40
C LEU A 445 -10.71 31.71 -7.55
N LEU A 446 -11.35 32.06 -6.42
CA LEU A 446 -12.00 31.11 -5.53
C LEU A 446 -13.09 30.32 -6.26
N GLN A 447 -13.96 31.00 -7.01
CA GLN A 447 -15.01 30.35 -7.79
C GLN A 447 -14.42 29.45 -8.87
N THR A 448 -13.38 29.90 -9.57
CA THR A 448 -12.73 29.11 -10.61
C THR A 448 -12.12 27.83 -10.04
N VAL A 449 -11.44 27.92 -8.90
CA VAL A 449 -10.88 26.76 -8.19
C VAL A 449 -11.99 25.83 -7.69
N ALA A 450 -13.06 26.38 -7.13
CA ALA A 450 -14.23 25.63 -6.68
C ALA A 450 -14.88 24.83 -7.82
N ASP A 451 -15.08 25.46 -8.97
CA ASP A 451 -15.69 24.83 -10.14
C ASP A 451 -14.79 23.72 -10.70
N CYS A 452 -13.47 23.97 -10.79
CA CYS A 452 -12.51 22.98 -11.28
C CYS A 452 -12.35 21.78 -10.33
N LEU A 453 -12.41 21.99 -9.02
CA LEU A 453 -12.30 20.93 -8.01
C LEU A 453 -13.65 20.35 -7.58
N ARG A 454 -14.77 20.89 -8.08
CA ARG A 454 -16.15 20.56 -7.68
C ARG A 454 -16.39 20.64 -6.17
N LEU A 455 -15.74 21.61 -5.54
CA LEU A 455 -15.92 21.92 -4.12
C LEU A 455 -16.89 23.10 -3.99
N ASP A 456 -17.57 23.18 -2.85
CA ASP A 456 -18.32 24.40 -2.52
C ASP A 456 -17.32 25.52 -2.22
N ALA A 457 -17.48 26.70 -2.83
CA ALA A 457 -16.55 27.81 -2.61
C ALA A 457 -16.46 28.20 -1.11
N SER A 458 -17.50 27.95 -0.32
CA SER A 458 -17.54 28.24 1.13
C SER A 458 -16.64 27.34 1.98
N ILE A 459 -16.22 26.17 1.49
CA ILE A 459 -15.31 25.26 2.20
C ILE A 459 -13.83 25.52 1.86
N ILE A 460 -13.56 26.34 0.84
CA ILE A 460 -12.20 26.62 0.37
C ILE A 460 -11.63 27.83 1.12
N ARG A 461 -10.47 27.63 1.72
CA ARG A 461 -9.74 28.65 2.47
C ARG A 461 -8.71 29.36 1.59
N LEU A 462 -8.76 30.70 1.54
CA LEU A 462 -7.80 31.48 0.74
C LEU A 462 -6.36 31.41 1.27
N ASP A 463 -6.17 31.04 2.54
CA ASP A 463 -4.86 30.80 3.16
C ASP A 463 -4.35 29.37 2.95
N SER A 464 -5.13 28.48 2.31
CA SER A 464 -4.66 27.17 1.85
C SER A 464 -3.96 27.28 0.50
N THR A 465 -3.02 26.38 0.24
CA THR A 465 -2.45 26.18 -1.10
C THR A 465 -3.40 25.35 -1.97
N PHE A 466 -3.23 25.44 -3.29
CA PHE A 466 -4.07 24.69 -4.25
C PHE A 466 -4.02 23.17 -4.03
N TYR A 467 -2.87 22.63 -3.66
CA TYR A 467 -2.72 21.18 -3.41
C TYR A 467 -3.29 20.73 -2.07
N GLN A 468 -3.28 21.60 -1.05
CA GLN A 468 -3.87 21.30 0.26
C GLN A 468 -5.39 21.08 0.20
N ILE A 469 -6.06 21.65 -0.80
CA ILE A 469 -7.50 21.50 -1.01
C ILE A 469 -7.85 20.43 -2.06
N GLY A 470 -6.90 19.57 -2.43
CA GLY A 470 -7.13 18.46 -3.37
C GLY A 470 -6.79 18.76 -4.83
N GLY A 471 -6.15 19.89 -5.12
CA GLY A 471 -5.61 20.19 -6.45
C GLY A 471 -4.50 19.23 -6.87
N ASN A 472 -4.32 19.08 -8.18
CA ASN A 472 -3.27 18.28 -8.82
C ASN A 472 -2.82 18.94 -10.13
N SER A 473 -1.79 18.41 -10.79
CA SER A 473 -1.23 19.01 -12.01
C SER A 473 -2.27 19.15 -13.14
N LEU A 474 -3.28 18.27 -13.21
CA LEU A 474 -4.32 18.37 -14.22
C LEU A 474 -5.33 19.47 -13.91
N SER A 475 -5.84 19.52 -12.69
CA SER A 475 -6.76 20.57 -12.24
C SER A 475 -6.07 21.93 -12.21
N ALA A 476 -4.75 22.00 -11.99
CA ALA A 476 -3.96 23.22 -12.12
C ALA A 476 -4.04 23.81 -13.54
N ILE A 477 -3.88 22.98 -14.58
CA ILE A 477 -4.02 23.42 -15.98
C ILE A 477 -5.43 23.96 -16.24
N GLN A 478 -6.45 23.28 -15.73
CA GLN A 478 -7.85 23.69 -15.88
C GLN A 478 -8.12 25.02 -15.18
N VAL A 479 -7.65 25.18 -13.94
CA VAL A 479 -7.78 26.43 -13.18
C VAL A 479 -7.07 27.57 -13.89
N VAL A 480 -5.86 27.37 -14.37
CA VAL A 480 -5.09 28.38 -15.11
C VAL A 480 -5.81 28.79 -16.40
N ALA A 481 -6.27 27.83 -17.21
CA ALA A 481 -7.00 28.11 -18.43
C ALA A 481 -8.33 28.85 -18.14
N GLN A 482 -9.07 28.43 -17.12
CA GLN A 482 -10.35 29.04 -16.76
C GLN A 482 -10.17 30.44 -16.12
N CYS A 483 -9.14 30.63 -15.30
CA CYS A 483 -8.76 31.95 -14.78
C CYS A 483 -8.50 32.91 -15.95
N GLN A 484 -7.73 32.48 -16.94
CA GLN A 484 -7.40 33.29 -18.12
C GLN A 484 -8.62 33.63 -18.96
N ARG A 485 -9.54 32.69 -19.19
CA ARG A 485 -10.82 32.97 -19.87
C ARG A 485 -11.65 34.02 -19.16
N ASN A 486 -11.57 34.03 -17.83
CA ASN A 486 -12.25 35.02 -17.02
C ASN A 486 -11.45 36.34 -16.89
N GLY A 487 -10.29 36.48 -17.53
CA GLY A 487 -9.46 37.68 -17.52
C GLY A 487 -8.47 37.77 -16.36
N LEU A 488 -8.19 36.67 -15.66
CA LEU A 488 -7.14 36.57 -14.65
C LEU A 488 -5.88 35.92 -15.24
N HIS A 489 -4.78 36.66 -15.25
CA HIS A 489 -3.50 36.13 -15.69
C HIS A 489 -2.81 35.41 -14.54
N LEU A 490 -2.70 34.09 -14.67
CA LEU A 490 -2.04 33.20 -13.73
C LEU A 490 -1.07 32.31 -14.49
N ALA A 491 0.21 32.29 -14.08
CA ALA A 491 1.15 31.29 -14.57
C ALA A 491 1.04 30.01 -13.73
N ILE A 492 1.15 28.84 -14.37
CA ILE A 492 1.05 27.56 -13.63
C ILE A 492 2.15 27.42 -12.57
N ALA A 493 3.34 27.97 -12.83
CA ALA A 493 4.44 28.01 -11.86
C ALA A 493 4.05 28.79 -10.58
N GLU A 494 3.20 29.82 -10.69
CA GLU A 494 2.73 30.59 -9.53
C GLU A 494 1.74 29.79 -8.68
N LEU A 495 0.95 28.91 -9.29
CA LEU A 495 0.11 27.95 -8.57
C LEU A 495 0.95 26.83 -7.93
N ASN A 496 2.04 26.41 -8.60
CA ASN A 496 2.90 25.30 -8.19
C ASN A 496 3.90 25.63 -7.07
N ARG A 497 4.29 26.90 -6.89
CA ARG A 497 5.28 27.36 -5.89
C ARG A 497 4.82 27.33 -4.43
N ASN A 498 3.87 26.47 -4.06
CA ASN A 498 3.25 26.42 -2.73
C ASN A 498 2.68 27.78 -2.26
N ASN A 499 2.22 28.61 -3.20
CA ASN A 499 1.54 29.85 -2.86
C ASN A 499 0.12 29.55 -2.33
N THR A 500 -0.27 30.25 -1.28
CA THR A 500 -1.66 30.29 -0.83
C THR A 500 -2.54 30.91 -1.92
N LEU A 501 -3.82 30.53 -2.01
CA LEU A 501 -4.74 31.12 -2.99
C LEU A 501 -4.81 32.66 -2.87
N ARG A 502 -4.60 33.22 -1.68
CA ARG A 502 -4.49 34.67 -1.46
C ARG A 502 -3.24 35.27 -2.09
N GLN A 503 -2.10 34.60 -2.00
CA GLN A 503 -0.87 35.03 -2.68
C GLN A 503 -1.03 34.92 -4.20
N VAL A 504 -1.64 33.83 -4.68
CA VAL A 504 -1.98 33.65 -6.10
C VAL A 504 -2.88 34.80 -6.59
N ALA A 505 -3.94 35.14 -5.86
CA ALA A 505 -4.81 36.27 -6.20
C ALA A 505 -4.06 37.62 -6.27
N ARG A 506 -3.07 37.83 -5.38
CA ARG A 506 -2.21 39.04 -5.42
C ARG A 506 -1.30 39.05 -6.64
N LEU A 507 -0.76 37.91 -7.05
CA LEU A 507 0.04 37.80 -8.27
C LEU A 507 -0.81 38.09 -9.49
N CYS A 508 -2.02 37.52 -9.58
CA CYS A 508 -2.99 37.85 -10.63
C CYS A 508 -3.33 39.34 -10.68
N ALA A 509 -3.41 40.01 -9.53
CA ALA A 509 -3.72 41.44 -9.44
C ALA A 509 -2.52 42.36 -9.71
N ALA A 510 -1.28 41.86 -9.62
CA ALA A 510 -0.05 42.64 -9.82
C ALA A 510 0.43 42.64 -11.28
N VAL A 511 -0.12 41.76 -12.12
CA VAL A 511 0.27 41.61 -13.52
C VAL A 511 -0.56 42.56 -14.39
N ASP A 512 0.01 43.73 -14.69
CA ASP A 512 -0.50 44.70 -15.68
C ASP A 512 0.16 44.44 -17.05
N LEU A 513 0.21 43.17 -17.48
CA LEU A 513 0.87 42.76 -18.73
C LEU A 513 -0.17 42.52 -19.82
N THR A 514 -0.09 43.34 -20.86
CA THR A 514 -0.82 43.24 -22.15
C THR A 514 -0.45 42.00 -22.98
N SER A 515 -0.13 40.86 -22.37
CA SER A 515 0.07 39.59 -23.09
C SER A 515 -1.29 38.90 -23.24
N ALA A 516 -2.10 39.41 -24.18
CA ALA A 516 -3.22 38.65 -24.70
C ALA A 516 -2.68 37.30 -25.22
N PHE A 517 -3.29 36.20 -24.80
CA PHE A 517 -3.06 34.90 -25.44
C PHE A 517 -3.22 35.08 -26.94
N SER A 518 -2.19 34.75 -27.70
CA SER A 518 -2.30 34.79 -29.15
C SER A 518 -3.19 33.63 -29.55
N THR A 519 -4.47 33.90 -29.81
CA THR A 519 -5.30 33.03 -30.65
C THR A 519 -4.67 33.06 -32.04
N ARG A 520 -3.80 32.10 -32.36
CA ARG A 520 -3.53 31.84 -33.79
C ARG A 520 -4.87 31.37 -34.35
N PRO A 521 -5.45 32.08 -35.35
CA PRO A 521 -6.71 31.64 -35.92
C PRO A 521 -6.55 30.21 -36.43
N ASP A 522 -7.66 29.49 -36.29
CA ASP A 522 -8.05 28.12 -36.60
C ASP A 522 -7.70 27.61 -38.02
N GLN A 523 -6.64 28.13 -38.63
CA GLN A 523 -6.13 27.61 -39.89
C GLN A 523 -5.49 26.27 -39.60
N GLU A 524 -6.28 25.23 -39.81
CA GLU A 524 -5.81 23.91 -40.16
C GLU A 524 -4.55 24.07 -41.02
N VAL A 525 -3.41 23.61 -40.48
CA VAL A 525 -2.14 23.72 -41.19
C VAL A 525 -2.18 22.69 -42.31
N ILE A 526 -2.69 23.12 -43.47
CA ILE A 526 -2.73 22.33 -44.69
C ILE A 526 -1.31 22.28 -45.25
N GLY A 527 -0.72 21.09 -45.30
CA GLY A 527 0.63 20.84 -45.83
C GLY A 527 1.61 20.39 -44.75
N CYS A 528 1.89 19.07 -44.73
CA CYS A 528 2.91 18.36 -43.94
C CYS A 528 3.38 19.05 -42.63
N PRO A 529 2.49 19.36 -41.65
CA PRO A 529 2.90 19.94 -40.38
C PRO A 529 3.94 19.09 -39.66
N ARG A 530 4.83 19.79 -38.95
CA ARG A 530 5.86 19.21 -38.09
C ARG A 530 5.21 18.39 -36.97
N LEU A 531 5.97 17.42 -36.47
CA LEU A 531 5.53 16.52 -35.41
C LEU A 531 5.88 17.06 -34.03
N THR A 532 5.07 16.73 -33.03
CA THR A 532 5.39 17.03 -31.62
C THR A 532 6.58 16.17 -31.15
N PRO A 533 7.27 16.56 -30.05
CA PRO A 533 8.32 15.72 -29.46
C PRO A 533 7.86 14.30 -29.13
N GLY A 534 6.62 14.12 -28.64
CA GLY A 534 6.05 12.80 -28.35
C GLY A 534 5.89 11.94 -29.60
N GLN A 535 5.42 12.53 -30.70
CA GLN A 535 5.30 11.84 -31.99
C GLN A 535 6.68 11.49 -32.59
N LEU A 536 7.66 12.39 -32.50
CA LEU A 536 9.04 12.11 -32.93
C LEU A 536 9.69 11.02 -32.08
N ALA A 537 9.47 11.05 -30.77
CA ALA A 537 9.94 10.01 -29.86
C ALA A 537 9.36 8.65 -30.23
N PHE A 538 8.06 8.56 -30.54
CA PHE A 538 7.43 7.33 -31.02
C PHE A 538 8.13 6.75 -32.25
N PHE A 539 8.42 7.56 -33.27
CA PHE A 539 9.11 7.10 -34.48
C PHE A 539 10.59 6.79 -34.28
N SER A 540 11.19 7.25 -33.18
CA SER A 540 12.55 6.84 -32.78
C SER A 540 12.60 5.46 -32.13
N MET A 541 11.45 4.89 -31.74
CA MET A 541 11.36 3.56 -31.14
C MET A 541 11.36 2.47 -32.23
N SER A 542 12.07 1.38 -31.98
CA SER A 542 12.11 0.20 -32.86
C SER A 542 10.89 -0.71 -32.63
N LEU A 543 9.70 -0.25 -32.99
CA LEU A 543 8.44 -0.99 -32.78
C LEU A 543 8.23 -2.08 -33.83
N THR A 544 7.87 -3.29 -33.41
CA THR A 544 7.54 -4.41 -34.32
C THR A 544 6.19 -4.22 -35.01
N HIS A 545 5.23 -3.63 -34.31
CA HIS A 545 3.85 -3.42 -34.80
C HIS A 545 3.39 -1.99 -34.50
N PRO A 546 3.95 -0.97 -35.17
CA PRO A 546 3.68 0.45 -34.85
C PRO A 546 2.19 0.80 -34.92
N ASN A 547 1.42 0.19 -35.82
CA ASN A 547 -0.03 0.41 -35.94
C ASN A 547 -0.86 -0.09 -34.74
N GLN A 548 -0.32 -0.99 -33.92
CA GLN A 548 -1.04 -1.62 -32.80
C GLN A 548 -0.87 -0.86 -31.48
N VAL A 549 -0.23 0.32 -31.50
CA VAL A 549 -0.11 1.21 -30.32
C VAL A 549 -1.39 2.05 -30.21
N ALA A 550 -2.49 1.35 -29.93
CA ALA A 550 -3.82 1.91 -29.84
C ALA A 550 -4.18 2.30 -28.41
N LEU A 551 -5.00 3.33 -28.29
CA LEU A 551 -5.73 3.66 -27.09
C LEU A 551 -7.21 3.26 -27.33
N PRO A 552 -7.69 2.13 -26.78
CA PRO A 552 -9.10 1.80 -26.81
C PRO A 552 -9.85 2.38 -25.60
N VAL A 553 -11.12 2.71 -25.78
CA VAL A 553 -12.07 3.06 -24.72
C VAL A 553 -13.44 2.43 -24.99
N LEU A 554 -14.05 1.84 -23.97
CA LEU A 554 -15.41 1.30 -24.01
C LEU A 554 -16.31 2.03 -23.01
N PHE A 555 -17.37 2.66 -23.52
CA PHE A 555 -18.38 3.34 -22.71
C PHE A 555 -19.71 2.58 -22.76
N LYS A 556 -20.34 2.39 -21.61
CA LYS A 556 -21.76 2.06 -21.51
C LYS A 556 -22.57 3.34 -21.56
N SER A 557 -23.56 3.41 -22.44
CA SER A 557 -24.50 4.53 -22.49
C SER A 557 -25.64 4.30 -21.49
N SER A 558 -26.00 5.33 -20.71
CA SER A 558 -27.12 5.25 -19.76
C SER A 558 -28.49 5.25 -20.43
N ARG A 559 -28.56 5.63 -21.72
CA ARG A 559 -29.77 5.55 -22.55
C ARG A 559 -29.43 5.16 -23.99
N ALA A 560 -30.39 4.58 -24.70
CA ALA A 560 -30.23 4.26 -26.11
C ALA A 560 -30.40 5.51 -26.99
N PHE A 561 -29.55 5.62 -28.01
CA PHE A 561 -29.63 6.64 -29.05
C PHE A 561 -29.84 5.99 -30.42
N PRO A 562 -30.66 6.56 -31.31
CA PRO A 562 -30.74 6.13 -32.71
C PRO A 562 -29.39 6.24 -33.42
N GLU A 563 -29.14 5.35 -34.38
CA GLU A 563 -27.91 5.35 -35.20
C GLU A 563 -27.61 6.72 -35.82
N VAL A 564 -28.63 7.47 -36.24
CA VAL A 564 -28.48 8.79 -36.84
C VAL A 564 -27.83 9.79 -35.87
N GLN A 565 -28.17 9.72 -34.58
CA GLN A 565 -27.57 10.59 -33.56
C GLN A 565 -26.11 10.21 -33.32
N TRP A 566 -25.80 8.92 -33.16
CA TRP A 566 -24.42 8.43 -33.05
C TRP A 566 -23.55 8.85 -34.25
N ARG A 567 -24.05 8.61 -35.46
CA ARG A 567 -23.36 8.95 -36.71
C ARG A 567 -23.13 10.46 -36.84
N THR A 568 -24.10 11.28 -36.43
CA THR A 568 -23.99 12.74 -36.46
C THR A 568 -22.98 13.24 -35.44
N ALA A 569 -23.02 12.72 -34.20
CA ALA A 569 -22.09 13.09 -33.14
C ALA A 569 -20.65 12.71 -33.51
N VAL A 570 -20.41 11.49 -33.99
CA VAL A 570 -19.07 11.04 -34.44
C VAL A 570 -18.56 11.89 -35.60
N ARG A 571 -19.41 12.19 -36.60
CA ARG A 571 -19.02 13.08 -37.71
C ARG A 571 -18.58 14.45 -37.19
N ARG A 572 -19.36 15.05 -36.28
CA ARG A 572 -19.03 16.35 -35.67
C ARG A 572 -17.75 16.30 -34.83
N MET A 573 -17.51 15.20 -34.10
CA MET A 573 -16.27 14.99 -33.36
C MET A 573 -15.04 15.02 -34.28
N VAL A 574 -15.11 14.32 -35.42
CA VAL A 574 -14.00 14.27 -36.39
C VAL A 574 -13.80 15.62 -37.11
N GLU A 575 -14.88 16.39 -37.33
CA GLU A 575 -14.79 17.78 -37.82
C GLU A 575 -14.06 18.69 -36.83
N LEU A 576 -14.46 18.64 -35.56
CA LEU A 576 -13.95 19.50 -34.49
C LEU A 576 -12.49 19.23 -34.12
N HIS A 577 -12.03 17.97 -34.27
CA HIS A 577 -10.71 17.54 -33.80
C HIS A 577 -9.83 17.06 -34.97
N PRO A 578 -9.02 17.96 -35.58
CA PRO A 578 -8.22 17.65 -36.77
C PRO A 578 -7.28 16.46 -36.63
N MET A 579 -6.74 16.20 -35.44
CA MET A 579 -5.83 15.08 -35.19
C MET A 579 -6.42 13.71 -35.56
N LEU A 580 -7.75 13.56 -35.51
CA LEU A 580 -8.45 12.33 -35.87
C LEU A 580 -8.47 12.05 -37.38
N ARG A 581 -8.03 13.00 -38.22
CA ARG A 581 -8.20 12.95 -39.68
C ARG A 581 -6.95 12.56 -40.45
N GLY A 582 -5.77 12.97 -40.02
CA GLY A 582 -4.56 12.79 -40.81
C GLY A 582 -3.92 11.41 -40.73
N LEU A 583 -2.77 11.32 -41.39
CA LEU A 583 -1.94 10.13 -41.56
C LEU A 583 -0.48 10.53 -41.37
N PHE A 584 0.36 9.58 -41.02
CA PHE A 584 1.79 9.78 -40.88
C PHE A 584 2.49 9.21 -42.11
N ARG A 585 3.28 10.04 -42.79
CA ARG A 585 4.02 9.65 -44.00
C ARG A 585 5.48 10.00 -43.86
N ARG A 586 6.33 9.16 -44.44
CA ARG A 586 7.75 9.45 -44.56
C ARG A 586 7.96 10.44 -45.69
N ASP A 587 8.65 11.54 -45.41
CA ASP A 587 9.15 12.45 -46.44
C ASP A 587 10.41 11.85 -47.05
N ASP A 588 10.35 11.49 -48.33
CA ASP A 588 11.47 10.89 -49.07
C ASP A 588 12.66 11.87 -49.24
N GLN A 589 12.45 13.18 -49.14
CA GLN A 589 13.49 14.20 -49.28
C GLN A 589 14.16 14.54 -47.95
N ALA A 590 13.37 14.67 -46.87
CA ALA A 590 13.89 14.99 -45.54
C ALA A 590 14.25 13.74 -44.70
N GLY A 591 13.78 12.55 -45.10
CA GLY A 591 13.95 11.30 -44.37
C GLY A 591 13.14 11.19 -43.06
N SER A 592 12.45 12.26 -42.67
CA SER A 592 11.65 12.40 -41.45
C SER A 592 10.17 12.06 -41.66
N MET A 593 9.47 11.64 -40.61
CA MET A 593 8.03 11.47 -40.64
C MET A 593 7.32 12.83 -40.59
N THR A 594 6.20 12.94 -41.31
CA THR A 594 5.34 14.12 -41.39
C THR A 594 3.89 13.72 -41.17
N TYR A 595 3.06 14.65 -40.71
CA TYR A 595 1.63 14.45 -40.60
C TYR A 595 0.92 15.07 -41.80
N ASP A 596 0.02 14.33 -42.46
CA ASP A 596 -0.74 14.80 -43.62
C ASP A 596 -2.22 14.52 -43.42
N VAL A 597 -3.05 15.57 -43.41
CA VAL A 597 -4.51 15.42 -43.37
C VAL A 597 -5.05 14.87 -44.70
N GLY A 598 -4.41 15.25 -45.81
CA GLY A 598 -4.87 14.98 -47.18
C GLY A 598 -6.15 15.71 -47.56
N GLU A 599 -6.34 15.97 -48.86
CA GLU A 599 -7.62 16.42 -49.41
C GLU A 599 -8.50 15.19 -49.74
N ARG A 600 -9.17 14.63 -48.72
CA ARG A 600 -10.15 13.54 -48.90
C ARG A 600 -11.48 13.86 -48.23
N PRO A 601 -12.61 13.30 -48.69
CA PRO A 601 -13.90 13.46 -48.04
C PRO A 601 -13.87 13.03 -46.57
N LEU A 602 -14.58 13.74 -45.69
CA LEU A 602 -14.57 13.50 -44.24
C LEU A 602 -14.81 12.03 -43.85
N HIS A 603 -15.70 11.33 -44.58
CA HIS A 603 -16.06 9.93 -44.30
C HIS A 603 -14.94 8.92 -44.60
N ASP A 604 -13.89 9.31 -45.33
CA ASP A 604 -12.73 8.46 -45.63
C ASP A 604 -11.63 8.54 -44.55
N HIS A 605 -11.78 9.43 -43.57
CA HIS A 605 -10.78 9.62 -42.51
C HIS A 605 -10.99 8.70 -41.29
N TYR A 606 -12.20 8.17 -41.10
CA TYR A 606 -12.57 7.38 -39.94
C TYR A 606 -13.50 6.24 -40.32
N ARG A 607 -13.62 5.23 -39.45
CA ARG A 607 -14.63 4.17 -39.58
C ARG A 607 -15.70 4.33 -38.51
N PHE A 608 -16.97 4.19 -38.91
CA PHE A 608 -18.10 4.13 -37.98
C PHE A 608 -19.00 2.94 -38.33
N GLU A 609 -19.22 2.05 -37.36
CA GLU A 609 -20.10 0.89 -37.52
C GLU A 609 -21.04 0.74 -36.32
N LEU A 610 -22.27 0.29 -36.59
CA LEU A 610 -23.22 -0.11 -35.56
C LEU A 610 -23.46 -1.62 -35.67
N HIS A 611 -23.25 -2.31 -34.56
CA HIS A 611 -23.30 -3.76 -34.44
C HIS A 611 -24.50 -4.16 -33.58
N PRO A 612 -25.57 -4.72 -34.17
CA PRO A 612 -26.61 -5.37 -33.39
C PRO A 612 -26.04 -6.67 -32.80
N VAL A 613 -25.99 -6.78 -31.47
CA VAL A 613 -25.43 -7.94 -30.76
C VAL A 613 -26.40 -8.43 -29.69
N ASN A 614 -26.32 -9.71 -29.33
CA ASN A 614 -27.30 -10.31 -28.41
C ASN A 614 -26.90 -10.15 -26.93
N ASP A 615 -25.62 -10.05 -26.64
CA ASP A 615 -25.07 -10.03 -25.29
C ASP A 615 -23.72 -9.30 -25.22
N PHE A 616 -23.30 -8.98 -24.00
CA PHE A 616 -22.04 -8.29 -23.72
C PHE A 616 -20.81 -9.18 -23.97
N ALA A 617 -20.93 -10.51 -23.84
CA ALA A 617 -19.83 -11.42 -24.14
C ALA A 617 -19.41 -11.35 -25.62
N THR A 618 -20.38 -11.19 -26.52
CA THR A 618 -20.15 -10.97 -27.94
C THR A 618 -19.36 -9.68 -28.17
N VAL A 619 -19.74 -8.58 -27.48
CA VAL A 619 -18.99 -7.31 -27.52
C VAL A 619 -17.53 -7.56 -27.18
N MET A 620 -17.26 -8.17 -26.02
CA MET A 620 -15.91 -8.46 -25.54
C MET A 620 -15.11 -9.32 -26.52
N SER A 621 -15.73 -10.32 -27.16
CA SER A 621 -15.05 -11.17 -28.14
C SER A 621 -14.64 -10.45 -29.43
N MET A 622 -15.35 -9.36 -29.79
CA MET A 622 -15.06 -8.59 -31.00
C MET A 622 -13.90 -7.60 -30.78
N LEU A 623 -13.77 -7.04 -29.57
CA LEU A 623 -12.84 -5.93 -29.30
C LEU A 623 -11.39 -6.17 -29.74
N PRO A 624 -10.75 -7.35 -29.52
CA PRO A 624 -9.37 -7.59 -29.94
C PRO A 624 -9.15 -7.43 -31.45
N SER A 625 -10.13 -7.81 -32.27
CA SER A 625 -10.04 -7.69 -33.72
C SER A 625 -10.16 -6.23 -34.19
N LEU A 626 -10.94 -5.41 -33.48
CA LEU A 626 -11.13 -3.99 -33.78
C LEU A 626 -9.87 -3.15 -33.53
N LEU A 627 -8.96 -3.61 -32.66
CA LEU A 627 -7.66 -2.96 -32.44
C LEU A 627 -6.75 -3.03 -33.68
N LEU A 628 -6.97 -4.01 -34.57
CA LEU A 628 -6.15 -4.22 -35.76
C LEU A 628 -6.58 -3.37 -36.96
N GLU A 629 -7.63 -2.57 -36.82
CA GLU A 629 -8.18 -1.77 -37.91
C GLU A 629 -7.39 -0.47 -38.20
N LEU A 630 -6.53 -0.07 -37.27
CA LEU A 630 -5.75 1.15 -37.38
C LEU A 630 -4.55 0.97 -38.32
N ASP A 631 -4.29 1.98 -39.15
CA ASP A 631 -3.08 2.05 -39.98
C ASP A 631 -2.58 3.49 -40.02
N ILE A 632 -1.37 3.74 -39.53
CA ILE A 632 -0.86 5.11 -39.40
C ILE A 632 -0.56 5.77 -40.75
N GLU A 633 -0.27 4.98 -41.79
CA GLU A 633 0.11 5.49 -43.11
C GLU A 633 -1.08 5.51 -44.08
N LYS A 634 -2.00 4.54 -43.97
CA LYS A 634 -3.14 4.34 -44.88
C LYS A 634 -4.48 4.76 -44.28
N GLY A 635 -4.56 4.76 -42.95
CA GLY A 635 -5.77 5.08 -42.20
C GLY A 635 -6.76 3.92 -42.07
N PRO A 636 -7.78 4.09 -41.21
CA PRO A 636 -8.00 5.27 -40.38
C PRO A 636 -7.11 5.30 -39.12
N LEU A 637 -6.89 6.49 -38.54
CA LEU A 637 -6.27 6.64 -37.21
C LEU A 637 -7.26 6.48 -36.06
N SER A 638 -8.56 6.47 -36.36
CA SER A 638 -9.65 6.44 -35.39
C SER A 638 -10.83 5.62 -35.93
N THR A 639 -11.30 4.66 -35.13
CA THR A 639 -12.48 3.84 -35.42
C THR A 639 -13.51 3.92 -34.30
N PHE A 640 -14.77 3.89 -34.67
CA PHE A 640 -15.91 4.10 -33.77
C PHE A 640 -16.92 2.98 -33.99
N HIS A 641 -17.30 2.29 -32.93
CA HIS A 641 -18.22 1.17 -32.99
C HIS A 641 -19.30 1.31 -31.92
N VAL A 642 -20.57 1.18 -32.31
CA VAL A 642 -21.70 1.15 -31.38
C VAL A 642 -22.24 -0.27 -31.34
N PHE A 643 -22.27 -0.89 -30.16
CA PHE A 643 -22.90 -2.19 -29.95
C PHE A 643 -24.29 -1.99 -29.36
N ASP A 644 -25.32 -2.47 -30.06
CA ASP A 644 -26.71 -2.35 -29.64
C ASP A 644 -27.27 -3.71 -29.20
N LEU A 645 -27.57 -3.83 -27.90
CA LEU A 645 -28.16 -5.03 -27.27
C LEU A 645 -29.69 -4.91 -27.14
N GLY A 646 -30.30 -3.89 -27.74
CA GLY A 646 -31.73 -3.57 -27.67
C GLY A 646 -32.17 -2.91 -26.36
N HIS A 647 -31.60 -3.32 -25.22
CA HIS A 647 -31.85 -2.74 -23.90
C HIS A 647 -30.70 -1.85 -23.41
N GLU A 648 -29.51 -2.05 -23.93
CA GLU A 648 -28.29 -1.31 -23.60
C GLU A 648 -27.49 -1.02 -24.87
N GLN A 649 -26.73 0.09 -24.86
CA GLN A 649 -25.79 0.42 -25.93
C GLN A 649 -24.40 0.65 -25.36
N TYR A 650 -23.39 0.11 -26.04
CA TYR A 650 -21.97 0.33 -25.72
C TYR A 650 -21.30 1.06 -26.88
N PHE A 651 -20.52 2.08 -26.58
CA PHE A 651 -19.73 2.82 -27.56
C PHE A 651 -18.26 2.50 -27.35
N PHE A 652 -17.64 1.92 -28.37
CA PHE A 652 -16.22 1.63 -28.42
C PHE A 652 -15.52 2.58 -29.37
N HIS A 653 -14.48 3.25 -28.87
CA HIS A 653 -13.61 4.10 -29.68
C HIS A 653 -12.18 3.60 -29.57
N CYS A 654 -11.54 3.42 -30.72
CA CYS A 654 -10.15 3.03 -30.82
C CYS A 654 -9.42 4.11 -31.61
N VAL A 655 -8.41 4.73 -31.02
CA VAL A 655 -7.58 5.75 -31.70
C VAL A 655 -6.12 5.45 -31.49
N HIS A 656 -5.32 5.68 -32.53
CA HIS A 656 -3.87 5.49 -32.44
C HIS A 656 -3.25 6.49 -31.46
N HIS A 657 -2.26 6.05 -30.66
CA HIS A 657 -1.63 6.90 -29.64
C HIS A 657 -0.94 8.15 -30.23
N LEU A 658 -0.55 8.12 -31.50
CA LEU A 658 -0.03 9.30 -32.23
C LEU A 658 -1.06 10.43 -32.42
N ALA A 659 -2.36 10.13 -32.31
CA ALA A 659 -3.45 11.07 -32.52
C ALA A 659 -4.16 11.50 -31.22
N SER A 660 -3.88 10.82 -30.10
CA SER A 660 -4.56 11.06 -28.83
C SER A 660 -3.66 10.69 -27.65
N ASP A 661 -3.86 11.36 -26.52
CA ASP A 661 -3.26 11.02 -25.24
C ASP A 661 -4.37 10.87 -24.17
N TYR A 662 -3.97 10.51 -22.94
CA TYR A 662 -4.93 10.28 -21.86
C TYR A 662 -5.76 11.54 -21.51
N LEU A 663 -5.19 12.74 -21.62
CA LEU A 663 -5.93 13.99 -21.39
C LEU A 663 -6.93 14.27 -22.51
N SER A 664 -6.57 13.96 -23.76
CA SER A 664 -7.43 14.12 -24.92
C SER A 664 -8.73 13.32 -24.80
N TYR A 665 -8.73 12.20 -24.08
CA TYR A 665 -9.94 11.42 -23.81
C TYR A 665 -10.98 12.15 -22.99
N LYS A 666 -10.58 13.02 -22.05
CA LYS A 666 -11.53 13.79 -21.26
C LYS A 666 -12.30 14.76 -22.15
N VAL A 667 -11.56 15.47 -23.02
CA VAL A 667 -12.15 16.34 -24.05
C VAL A 667 -13.07 15.54 -24.96
N PHE A 668 -12.61 14.39 -25.43
CA PHE A 668 -13.37 13.50 -26.30
C PHE A 668 -14.72 13.07 -25.68
N ALA A 669 -14.70 12.57 -24.44
CA ALA A 669 -15.90 12.10 -23.76
C ALA A 669 -16.89 13.23 -23.45
N GLU A 670 -16.39 14.40 -23.06
CA GLU A 670 -17.19 15.60 -22.80
C GLU A 670 -17.88 16.11 -24.07
N ASP A 671 -17.13 16.22 -25.16
CA ASP A 671 -17.64 16.71 -26.44
C ASP A 671 -18.61 15.71 -27.08
N LEU A 672 -18.29 14.42 -27.06
CA LEU A 672 -19.19 13.37 -27.54
C LEU A 672 -20.53 13.39 -26.78
N THR A 673 -20.47 13.53 -25.45
CA THR A 673 -21.67 13.65 -24.60
C THR A 673 -22.51 14.86 -25.02
N ARG A 674 -21.91 16.04 -25.15
CA ARG A 674 -22.63 17.25 -25.59
C ARG A 674 -23.25 17.07 -26.97
N LEU A 675 -22.53 16.49 -27.93
CA LEU A 675 -23.01 16.27 -29.28
C LEU A 675 -24.16 15.25 -29.34
N LEU A 676 -24.13 14.19 -28.53
CA LEU A 676 -25.24 13.24 -28.41
C LEU A 676 -26.51 13.89 -27.83
N LEU A 677 -26.33 14.93 -27.02
CA LEU A 677 -27.42 15.72 -26.45
C LEU A 677 -27.83 16.91 -27.33
N ASP A 678 -27.30 17.01 -28.57
CA ASP A 678 -27.50 18.13 -29.49
C ASP A 678 -27.12 19.51 -28.87
N GLN A 679 -26.16 19.51 -27.95
CA GLN A 679 -25.63 20.71 -27.31
C GLN A 679 -24.46 21.30 -28.12
N GLN A 680 -24.23 22.61 -27.96
CA GLN A 680 -23.06 23.25 -28.57
C GLN A 680 -21.76 22.82 -27.89
N VAL A 681 -20.73 22.64 -28.71
CA VAL A 681 -19.36 22.33 -28.28
C VAL A 681 -18.45 23.47 -28.70
N GLU A 682 -17.62 23.92 -27.77
CA GLU A 682 -16.62 24.94 -28.05
C GLU A 682 -15.44 24.32 -28.82
N PRO A 683 -15.03 24.91 -29.96
CA PRO A 683 -13.89 24.41 -30.72
C PRO A 683 -12.57 24.59 -29.93
N PRO A 684 -11.53 23.79 -30.22
CA PRO A 684 -10.21 24.01 -29.66
C PRO A 684 -9.65 25.37 -30.09
N THR A 685 -8.93 26.07 -29.21
CA THR A 685 -8.36 27.39 -29.54
C THR A 685 -7.14 27.30 -30.46
N VAL A 686 -6.43 26.16 -30.42
CA VAL A 686 -5.21 25.87 -31.17
C VAL A 686 -5.21 24.40 -31.56
N SER A 687 -4.82 24.08 -32.78
CA SER A 687 -4.63 22.71 -33.23
C SER A 687 -3.29 22.12 -32.75
N CYS A 688 -3.21 20.80 -32.60
CA CYS A 688 -1.96 20.11 -32.24
C CYS A 688 -0.82 20.43 -33.23
N GLN A 689 -1.16 20.60 -34.51
CA GLN A 689 -0.24 20.95 -35.58
C GLN A 689 0.30 22.37 -35.44
N ALA A 690 -0.57 23.34 -35.14
CA ALA A 690 -0.13 24.72 -34.88
C ALA A 690 0.77 24.81 -33.64
N TRP A 691 0.47 23.99 -32.63
CA TRP A 691 1.33 23.83 -31.45
C TRP A 691 2.69 23.23 -31.79
N ALA A 692 2.75 22.18 -32.61
CA ALA A 692 4.00 21.56 -33.04
C ALA A 692 4.89 22.56 -33.81
N GLU A 693 4.31 23.38 -34.69
CA GLU A 693 5.05 24.41 -35.42
C GLU A 693 5.60 25.49 -34.48
N TYR A 694 4.82 25.90 -33.48
CA TYR A 694 5.27 26.82 -32.45
C TYR A 694 6.43 26.24 -31.63
N LEU A 695 6.32 24.99 -31.18
CA LEU A 695 7.39 24.32 -30.45
C LEU A 695 8.68 24.22 -31.26
N HIS A 696 8.56 24.00 -32.57
CA HIS A 696 9.72 24.01 -33.45
C HIS A 696 10.37 25.39 -33.53
N GLN A 697 9.57 26.46 -33.68
CA GLN A 697 10.09 27.83 -33.65
C GLN A 697 10.81 28.14 -32.32
N VAL A 698 10.18 27.83 -31.19
CA VAL A 698 10.80 28.01 -29.87
C VAL A 698 12.12 27.23 -29.75
N ALA A 699 12.18 26.02 -30.29
CA ALA A 699 13.41 25.23 -30.30
C ALA A 699 14.54 25.93 -31.08
N GLN A 700 14.25 26.61 -32.20
CA GLN A 700 15.25 27.36 -32.98
C GLN A 700 15.67 28.67 -32.32
N ASP A 701 14.75 29.32 -31.60
CA ASP A 701 15.00 30.61 -30.94
C ASP A 701 15.69 30.44 -29.57
N LEU A 702 15.75 29.21 -29.04
CA LEU A 702 16.33 28.94 -27.74
C LEU A 702 17.84 29.24 -27.69
N ASP A 703 18.26 29.97 -26.65
CA ASP A 703 19.68 30.23 -26.37
C ASP A 703 20.32 29.03 -25.67
N LEU A 704 21.17 28.30 -26.41
CA LEU A 704 21.82 27.09 -25.92
C LEU A 704 22.79 27.35 -24.76
N ASP A 705 23.33 28.57 -24.63
CA ASP A 705 24.27 28.91 -23.55
C ASP A 705 23.55 29.09 -22.20
N THR A 706 22.23 29.26 -22.22
CA THR A 706 21.39 29.38 -21.02
C THR A 706 20.80 28.05 -20.55
N LEU A 707 21.00 26.97 -21.32
CA LEU A 707 20.47 25.66 -21.00
C LEU A 707 21.28 24.98 -19.89
N THR A 708 20.60 24.62 -18.81
CA THR A 708 21.15 23.73 -17.79
C THR A 708 21.14 22.29 -18.30
N VAL A 709 22.32 21.75 -18.61
CA VAL A 709 22.47 20.32 -18.95
C VAL A 709 22.76 19.52 -17.67
N PRO A 710 21.96 18.47 -17.36
CA PRO A 710 22.18 17.62 -16.19
C PRO A 710 23.56 16.93 -16.18
N PRO A 711 24.08 16.54 -15.01
CA PRO A 711 25.31 15.76 -14.94
C PRO A 711 25.15 14.40 -15.63
N PRO A 712 26.27 13.77 -16.05
CA PRO A 712 26.22 12.44 -16.65
C PRO A 712 25.63 11.42 -15.69
N LEU A 713 24.74 10.57 -16.21
CA LEU A 713 24.06 9.54 -15.44
C LEU A 713 24.99 8.35 -15.13
N PRO A 714 24.80 7.66 -14.00
CA PRO A 714 25.57 6.46 -13.68
C PRO A 714 25.27 5.33 -14.67
N ASP A 715 26.30 4.54 -14.98
CA ASP A 715 26.14 3.34 -15.81
C ASP A 715 25.56 2.19 -14.97
N LEU A 716 24.22 2.13 -14.95
CA LEU A 716 23.46 1.08 -14.29
C LEU A 716 23.71 -0.31 -14.89
N ALA A 717 24.21 -0.42 -16.13
CA ALA A 717 24.45 -1.72 -16.75
C ALA A 717 25.39 -2.59 -15.91
N VAL A 718 26.41 -1.99 -15.27
CA VAL A 718 27.35 -2.69 -14.37
C VAL A 718 26.64 -3.26 -13.13
N SER A 719 25.66 -2.53 -12.58
CA SER A 719 24.89 -2.99 -11.42
C SER A 719 23.86 -4.07 -11.77
N LEU A 720 23.52 -4.19 -13.06
CA LEU A 720 22.58 -5.16 -13.61
C LEU A 720 23.28 -6.40 -14.22
N GLN A 721 24.62 -6.47 -14.21
CA GLN A 721 25.38 -7.53 -14.87
C GLN A 721 25.20 -8.90 -14.20
N GLY A 722 24.56 -9.82 -14.93
CA GLY A 722 24.39 -11.24 -14.57
C GLY A 722 22.94 -11.75 -14.60
N GLU A 723 21.95 -10.85 -14.57
CA GLU A 723 20.54 -11.20 -14.35
C GLU A 723 19.58 -10.79 -15.48
N VAL A 724 20.07 -10.04 -16.48
CA VAL A 724 19.31 -9.73 -17.70
C VAL A 724 19.54 -10.84 -18.72
N ALA A 725 18.85 -11.96 -18.57
CA ALA A 725 18.76 -12.94 -19.65
C ALA A 725 17.85 -12.37 -20.74
N VAL A 726 18.32 -12.39 -21.99
CA VAL A 726 17.47 -12.17 -23.16
C VAL A 726 16.79 -13.51 -23.46
N PRO A 727 15.47 -13.67 -23.26
CA PRO A 727 14.79 -14.88 -23.67
C PRO A 727 14.83 -14.99 -25.20
N GLU A 728 14.85 -16.22 -25.74
CA GLU A 728 14.56 -16.40 -27.17
C GLU A 728 13.16 -15.83 -27.45
N SER A 729 13.13 -14.78 -28.28
CA SER A 729 11.93 -14.03 -28.62
C SER A 729 10.80 -14.97 -29.05
N THR A 730 9.78 -15.13 -28.22
CA THR A 730 8.55 -15.83 -28.61
C THR A 730 7.59 -14.79 -29.18
N PRO A 731 7.18 -14.88 -30.46
CA PRO A 731 6.19 -13.98 -31.03
C PRO A 731 4.89 -14.06 -30.22
N GLY A 732 4.54 -12.96 -29.54
CA GLY A 732 3.31 -12.84 -28.74
C GLY A 732 3.47 -12.92 -27.21
N GLY A 733 4.69 -12.96 -26.65
CA GLY A 733 4.90 -12.87 -25.19
C GLY A 733 4.51 -11.50 -24.60
N ARG A 734 3.97 -11.48 -23.37
CA ARG A 734 3.75 -10.26 -22.57
C ARG A 734 5.08 -9.71 -22.05
N ASN A 735 5.15 -8.41 -21.80
CA ASN A 735 6.30 -7.83 -21.09
C ASN A 735 6.42 -8.43 -19.68
N PRO A 736 7.64 -8.57 -19.15
CA PRO A 736 7.79 -8.88 -17.74
C PRO A 736 7.26 -7.71 -16.89
N GLU A 737 6.50 -8.04 -15.86
CA GLU A 737 5.89 -7.06 -14.95
C GLU A 737 6.21 -7.43 -13.50
N CYS A 738 6.42 -6.41 -12.68
CA CYS A 738 6.53 -6.56 -11.23
C CYS A 738 5.69 -5.46 -10.58
N LEU A 739 4.73 -5.86 -9.74
CA LEU A 739 3.78 -4.96 -9.11
C LEU A 739 3.96 -4.99 -7.60
N VAL A 740 4.00 -3.80 -6.99
CA VAL A 740 3.82 -3.64 -5.54
C VAL A 740 2.57 -2.81 -5.28
N CYS A 741 1.72 -3.33 -4.40
CA CYS A 741 0.50 -2.67 -3.96
C CYS A 741 0.63 -2.23 -2.50
N LEU A 742 0.25 -0.99 -2.22
CA LEU A 742 0.15 -0.43 -0.88
C LEU A 742 -1.32 -0.09 -0.61
N ASP A 743 -1.84 -0.50 0.55
CA ASP A 743 -3.18 -0.10 1.04
C ASP A 743 -3.14 1.37 1.49
N LEU A 744 -2.98 2.26 0.51
CA LEU A 744 -2.81 3.69 0.70
C LEU A 744 -3.81 4.44 -0.18
N SER A 745 -4.85 4.98 0.46
CA SER A 745 -5.85 5.80 -0.24
C SER A 745 -5.22 7.08 -0.80
N PRO A 746 -5.78 7.66 -1.88
CA PRO A 746 -5.33 8.95 -2.39
C PRO A 746 -5.34 10.05 -1.34
N SER A 747 -6.33 10.02 -0.43
CA SER A 747 -6.46 10.99 0.65
C SER A 747 -5.35 10.85 1.70
N THR A 748 -4.97 9.61 2.02
CA THR A 748 -3.89 9.33 2.97
C THR A 748 -2.54 9.77 2.40
N LEU A 749 -2.27 9.45 1.13
CA LEU A 749 -1.04 9.88 0.45
C LEU A 749 -0.96 11.41 0.34
N THR A 750 -2.08 12.07 0.01
CA THR A 750 -2.17 13.54 -0.06
C THR A 750 -1.94 14.16 1.31
N SER A 751 -2.55 13.62 2.35
CA SER A 751 -2.32 14.04 3.73
C SER A 751 -0.85 13.92 4.11
N ALA A 752 -0.23 12.77 3.83
CA ALA A 752 1.18 12.53 4.11
C ALA A 752 2.11 13.50 3.39
N ALA A 753 1.87 13.76 2.11
CA ALA A 753 2.66 14.72 1.34
C ALA A 753 2.47 16.16 1.87
N ASN A 754 1.25 16.55 2.21
CA ASN A 754 0.93 17.87 2.75
C ASN A 754 1.64 18.14 4.08
N ARG A 755 1.89 17.13 4.92
CA ARG A 755 2.68 17.29 6.17
C ARG A 755 4.07 17.85 5.89
N PHE A 756 4.67 17.44 4.78
CA PHE A 756 5.99 17.92 4.37
C PHE A 756 5.92 19.16 3.46
N GLY A 757 4.73 19.74 3.25
CA GLY A 757 4.53 20.83 2.30
C GLY A 757 4.81 20.40 0.85
N ALA A 758 4.54 19.13 0.53
CA ALA A 758 4.83 18.53 -0.76
C ALA A 758 3.58 17.97 -1.45
N THR A 759 3.68 17.72 -2.75
CA THR A 759 2.66 17.00 -3.51
C THR A 759 2.87 15.48 -3.43
N PRO A 760 1.82 14.65 -3.67
CA PRO A 760 1.97 13.20 -3.72
C PRO A 760 3.12 12.72 -4.62
N ILE A 761 3.26 13.33 -5.81
CA ILE A 761 4.30 12.96 -6.76
C ILE A 761 5.70 13.34 -6.27
N GLU A 762 5.87 14.50 -5.62
CA GLU A 762 7.13 14.90 -4.99
C GLU A 762 7.54 13.92 -3.89
N LEU A 763 6.57 13.51 -3.06
CA LEU A 763 6.81 12.52 -2.01
C LEU A 763 7.26 11.18 -2.61
N LEU A 764 6.52 10.67 -3.61
CA LEU A 764 6.80 9.38 -4.25
C LEU A 764 8.14 9.36 -5.00
N VAL A 765 8.52 10.46 -5.66
CA VAL A 765 9.82 10.59 -6.34
C VAL A 765 10.95 10.71 -5.31
N THR A 766 10.70 11.38 -4.19
CA THR A 766 11.68 11.48 -3.09
C THR A 766 11.94 10.11 -2.47
N THR A 767 10.89 9.35 -2.15
CA THR A 767 11.02 8.00 -1.61
C THR A 767 11.68 7.05 -2.63
N LEU A 768 11.39 7.22 -3.93
CA LEU A 768 12.06 6.50 -5.00
C LEU A 768 13.55 6.82 -5.06
N HIS A 769 13.94 8.08 -4.93
CA HIS A 769 15.34 8.47 -4.89
C HIS A 769 16.08 7.84 -3.70
N VAL A 770 15.46 7.85 -2.51
CA VAL A 770 16.03 7.24 -1.30
C VAL A 770 16.20 5.73 -1.49
N ALA A 771 15.19 5.04 -2.01
CA ALA A 771 15.26 3.61 -2.31
C ALA A 771 16.33 3.31 -3.36
N TYR A 772 16.43 4.14 -4.40
CA TYR A 772 17.43 4.02 -5.45
C TYR A 772 18.86 4.15 -4.91
N GLN A 773 19.11 5.11 -4.02
CA GLN A 773 20.40 5.27 -3.34
C GLN A 773 20.74 4.06 -2.46
N GLU A 774 19.74 3.48 -1.80
CA GLU A 774 19.94 2.30 -0.97
C GLU A 774 20.28 1.05 -1.79
N VAL A 775 19.59 0.85 -2.92
CA VAL A 775 19.76 -0.35 -3.75
C VAL A 775 20.98 -0.27 -4.68
N PHE A 776 21.17 0.86 -5.37
CA PHE A 776 22.23 1.00 -6.37
C PHE A 776 23.47 1.75 -5.89
N HIS A 777 23.41 2.36 -4.70
CA HIS A 777 24.54 3.10 -4.10
C HIS A 777 25.04 4.30 -4.93
N PHE A 778 24.19 4.85 -5.81
CA PHE A 778 24.45 6.09 -6.54
C PHE A 778 23.69 7.26 -5.93
N ASN A 779 24.34 8.43 -5.83
CA ASN A 779 23.68 9.69 -5.42
C ASN A 779 22.87 10.32 -6.55
N VAL A 780 23.21 10.00 -7.80
CA VAL A 780 22.58 10.56 -9.00
C VAL A 780 21.55 9.57 -9.53
N MET A 781 20.28 9.97 -9.56
CA MET A 781 19.19 9.22 -10.17
C MET A 781 18.65 10.02 -11.36
N GLY A 782 18.65 9.40 -12.54
CA GLY A 782 17.96 9.94 -13.71
C GLY A 782 16.60 9.27 -13.88
N LEU A 783 15.56 10.07 -14.10
CA LEU A 783 14.23 9.63 -14.51
C LEU A 783 13.88 10.25 -15.85
N ALA A 784 13.42 9.44 -16.80
CA ALA A 784 12.69 9.93 -17.95
C ALA A 784 11.27 10.16 -17.45
N PHE A 785 10.98 11.40 -17.06
CA PHE A 785 9.75 11.76 -16.41
C PHE A 785 8.66 12.07 -17.45
N MET A 786 7.54 11.39 -17.37
CA MET A 786 6.43 11.59 -18.31
C MET A 786 5.66 12.87 -17.97
N THR A 787 5.71 13.86 -18.87
CA THR A 787 4.94 15.09 -18.74
C THR A 787 3.68 15.01 -19.60
N HIS A 788 2.67 15.82 -19.27
CA HIS A 788 1.48 15.95 -20.12
C HIS A 788 1.75 16.71 -21.42
N GLY A 789 2.88 17.45 -21.53
CA GLY A 789 3.30 18.13 -22.76
C GLY A 789 2.48 19.35 -23.18
N ARG A 790 1.64 19.86 -22.27
CA ARG A 790 0.75 21.03 -22.47
C ARG A 790 1.19 22.23 -21.62
N GLN A 791 2.41 22.18 -21.09
CA GLN A 791 2.98 23.28 -20.32
C GLN A 791 3.26 24.49 -21.24
N PRO A 792 3.18 25.72 -20.72
CA PRO A 792 3.65 26.90 -21.44
C PRO A 792 5.13 26.75 -21.79
N VAL A 793 5.51 27.15 -22.99
CA VAL A 793 6.91 27.16 -23.45
C VAL A 793 7.15 28.48 -24.19
N GLY A 794 8.24 29.17 -23.89
CA GLY A 794 8.56 30.48 -24.48
C GLY A 794 7.64 31.61 -23.98
N ASP A 795 7.60 32.71 -24.71
CA ASP A 795 6.90 33.93 -24.30
C ASP A 795 5.41 33.95 -24.66
N THR A 796 4.95 33.00 -25.49
CA THR A 796 3.54 32.89 -25.89
C THR A 796 2.87 31.74 -25.17
N ALA A 797 1.76 32.04 -24.50
CA ALA A 797 0.92 31.02 -23.88
C ALA A 797 -0.25 30.68 -24.82
N PHE A 798 -0.60 29.38 -24.89
CA PHE A 798 -1.72 28.85 -25.66
C PHE A 798 -2.67 28.04 -24.77
N ASP A 799 -3.98 28.10 -25.03
CA ASP A 799 -4.97 27.26 -24.33
C ASP A 799 -5.12 25.91 -25.04
N LEU A 800 -4.35 24.93 -24.58
CA LEU A 800 -4.39 23.55 -25.08
C LEU A 800 -5.39 22.67 -24.30
N SER A 801 -6.21 23.22 -23.40
CA SER A 801 -7.07 22.41 -22.52
C SER A 801 -8.14 21.60 -23.25
N ARG A 802 -8.52 22.04 -24.47
CA ARG A 802 -9.53 21.40 -25.32
C ARG A 802 -8.95 20.80 -26.62
N THR A 803 -7.64 20.79 -26.78
CA THR A 803 -7.01 20.31 -28.02
C THR A 803 -6.74 18.80 -27.94
N MET A 804 -7.26 18.01 -28.88
CA MET A 804 -6.87 16.61 -29.01
C MET A 804 -5.52 16.44 -29.73
N GLY A 805 -4.70 15.49 -29.27
CA GLY A 805 -3.41 15.17 -29.88
C GLY A 805 -2.49 14.39 -28.96
N PHE A 806 -1.30 14.05 -29.44
CA PHE A 806 -0.26 13.41 -28.64
C PHE A 806 0.75 14.44 -28.15
N PHE A 807 0.50 14.97 -26.96
CA PHE A 807 1.35 15.98 -26.32
C PHE A 807 2.36 15.37 -25.37
N ALA A 808 1.95 14.31 -24.66
CA ALA A 808 2.75 13.68 -23.63
C ALA A 808 4.10 13.19 -24.16
N HIS A 809 5.16 13.52 -23.43
CA HIS A 809 6.53 13.13 -23.79
C HIS A 809 7.40 13.08 -22.54
N TYR A 810 8.46 12.27 -22.62
CA TYR A 810 9.45 12.15 -21.57
C TYR A 810 10.39 13.36 -21.56
N VAL A 811 10.68 13.85 -20.37
CA VAL A 811 11.73 14.85 -20.12
C VAL A 811 12.74 14.29 -19.14
N PRO A 812 14.05 14.55 -19.31
CA PRO A 812 15.04 14.08 -18.36
C PRO A 812 14.94 14.89 -17.07
N VAL A 813 14.76 14.20 -15.95
CA VAL A 813 14.79 14.75 -14.60
C VAL A 813 15.91 14.05 -13.84
N VAL A 814 16.87 14.80 -13.32
CA VAL A 814 18.04 14.25 -12.63
C VAL A 814 18.10 14.79 -11.22
N LEU A 815 18.07 13.88 -10.26
CA LEU A 815 18.25 14.17 -8.84
C LEU A 815 19.68 13.78 -8.45
N ASP A 816 20.47 14.76 -8.03
CA ASP A 816 21.81 14.57 -7.47
C ASP A 816 21.82 15.08 -6.03
N VAL A 817 21.52 14.18 -5.09
CA VAL A 817 21.49 14.51 -3.67
C VAL A 817 22.40 13.53 -2.94
N PRO A 818 23.36 13.98 -2.10
CA PRO A 818 24.17 13.07 -1.31
C PRO A 818 23.31 12.30 -0.28
N ARG A 819 23.54 11.00 -0.11
CA ARG A 819 22.83 10.16 0.89
C ARG A 819 22.85 10.74 2.32
N ALA A 820 23.90 11.47 2.68
CA ALA A 820 24.05 12.11 4.00
C ALA A 820 23.12 13.32 4.24
N ALA A 821 22.48 13.85 3.20
CA ALA A 821 21.66 15.07 3.29
C ALA A 821 20.34 14.86 4.06
N GLY A 822 19.89 13.61 4.21
CA GLY A 822 18.65 13.23 4.88
C GLY A 822 17.38 13.56 4.07
N PHE A 823 16.26 12.96 4.47
CA PHE A 823 15.01 12.96 3.70
C PHE A 823 14.49 14.37 3.36
N ARG A 824 14.45 15.28 4.35
CA ARG A 824 13.93 16.65 4.15
C ARG A 824 14.73 17.42 3.10
N THR A 825 16.05 17.28 3.10
CA THR A 825 16.90 17.94 2.10
C THR A 825 16.72 17.33 0.72
N THR A 826 16.57 16.00 0.65
CA THR A 826 16.22 15.30 -0.60
C THR A 826 14.87 15.78 -1.12
N LEU A 827 13.85 15.88 -0.27
CA LEU A 827 12.53 16.36 -0.65
C LEU A 827 12.58 17.78 -1.19
N LEU A 828 13.26 18.71 -0.51
CA LEU A 828 13.41 20.09 -0.99
C LEU A 828 14.09 20.15 -2.37
N HIS A 829 15.13 19.35 -2.59
CA HIS A 829 15.77 19.23 -3.92
C HIS A 829 14.83 18.59 -4.94
N THR A 830 14.03 17.60 -4.55
CA THR A 830 13.01 17.00 -5.42
C THR A 830 11.94 18.02 -5.80
N GLN A 831 11.50 18.87 -4.87
CA GLN A 831 10.55 19.95 -5.15
C GLN A 831 11.13 20.98 -6.11
N GLU A 832 12.37 21.41 -5.90
CA GLU A 832 13.07 22.32 -6.81
C GLU A 832 13.23 21.68 -8.20
N THR A 833 13.70 20.42 -8.24
CA THR A 833 13.95 19.67 -9.48
C THR A 833 12.68 19.37 -10.26
N LEU A 834 11.56 19.02 -9.61
CA LEU A 834 10.28 18.82 -10.30
C LEU A 834 9.63 20.16 -10.66
N GLY A 835 9.90 21.23 -9.91
CA GLY A 835 9.40 22.57 -10.21
C GLY A 835 10.08 23.21 -11.42
N THR A 836 11.40 23.36 -11.41
CA THR A 836 12.17 24.01 -12.48
C THR A 836 12.80 23.01 -13.46
N GLY A 837 13.24 21.85 -12.97
CA GLY A 837 13.90 20.84 -13.80
C GLY A 837 12.99 20.19 -14.85
N ILE A 838 11.67 20.19 -14.66
CA ILE A 838 10.73 19.83 -15.74
C ILE A 838 10.80 20.86 -16.86
N GLU A 839 10.84 22.16 -16.56
CA GLU A 839 10.93 23.21 -17.58
C GLU A 839 12.23 23.10 -18.38
N ASP A 840 13.36 22.93 -17.69
CA ASP A 840 14.66 22.72 -18.33
C ASP A 840 14.68 21.41 -19.13
N GLY A 841 14.10 20.33 -18.57
CA GLY A 841 13.91 19.05 -19.26
C GLY A 841 13.08 19.18 -20.55
N VAL A 842 12.03 20.01 -20.54
CA VAL A 842 11.26 20.32 -21.75
C VAL A 842 12.15 21.02 -22.78
N LYS A 843 12.89 22.06 -22.39
CA LYS A 843 13.80 22.76 -23.32
C LYS A 843 14.84 21.82 -23.90
N LEU A 844 15.42 20.92 -23.10
CA LEU A 844 16.35 19.88 -23.56
C LEU A 844 15.68 18.93 -24.56
N THR A 845 14.45 18.48 -24.29
CA THR A 845 13.69 17.63 -25.21
C THR A 845 13.37 18.36 -26.53
N LEU A 846 13.04 19.65 -26.49
CA LEU A 846 12.85 20.46 -27.70
C LEU A 846 14.16 20.57 -28.49
N VAL A 847 15.29 20.80 -27.83
CA VAL A 847 16.59 20.82 -28.51
C VAL A 847 16.95 19.45 -29.11
N ARG A 848 16.69 18.37 -28.38
CA ARG A 848 16.94 17.00 -28.83
C ARG A 848 16.16 16.65 -30.09
N TYR A 849 14.86 16.93 -30.11
CA TYR A 849 13.98 16.46 -31.19
C TYR A 849 13.71 17.50 -32.29
N LEU A 850 13.70 18.79 -31.96
CA LEU A 850 13.23 19.85 -32.85
C LEU A 850 14.31 20.84 -33.29
N ARG A 851 15.45 20.96 -32.59
CA ARG A 851 16.55 21.85 -33.04
C ARG A 851 17.24 21.27 -34.26
N ASP A 852 17.46 22.14 -35.23
CA ASP A 852 18.24 21.83 -36.41
C ASP A 852 19.71 22.11 -36.10
N PHE A 853 20.54 21.08 -36.16
CA PHE A 853 21.98 21.18 -35.99
C PHE A 853 22.66 21.03 -37.35
N THR A 854 23.72 21.82 -37.59
CA THR A 854 24.54 21.66 -38.79
C THR A 854 25.40 20.40 -38.74
N ASP A 855 25.72 19.92 -37.53
CA ASP A 855 26.47 18.68 -37.27
C ASP A 855 25.77 17.88 -36.17
N SER A 856 25.51 16.59 -36.42
CA SER A 856 24.86 15.70 -35.46
C SER A 856 25.64 15.52 -34.15
N SER A 857 26.96 15.76 -34.16
CA SER A 857 27.78 15.74 -32.95
C SER A 857 27.39 16.81 -31.93
N GLN A 858 26.82 17.93 -32.40
CA GLN A 858 26.37 19.05 -31.56
C GLN A 858 25.11 18.72 -30.75
N ARG A 859 24.38 17.67 -31.14
CA ARG A 859 23.17 17.21 -30.41
C ARG A 859 23.52 16.38 -29.17
N ARG A 860 24.63 15.65 -29.19
CA ARG A 860 25.02 14.69 -28.13
C ARG A 860 25.00 15.22 -26.70
N PRO A 861 25.43 16.46 -26.40
CA PRO A 861 25.40 16.99 -25.03
C PRO A 861 23.99 17.06 -24.43
N TYR A 862 22.96 17.11 -25.28
CA TYR A 862 21.55 17.24 -24.88
C TYR A 862 20.81 15.89 -24.87
N GLU A 863 21.49 14.79 -25.23
CA GLU A 863 20.95 13.43 -25.21
C GLU A 863 21.11 12.82 -23.82
N VAL A 864 20.29 13.27 -22.88
CA VAL A 864 20.19 12.66 -21.54
C VAL A 864 19.16 11.54 -21.60
N ASP A 865 19.62 10.29 -21.44
CA ASP A 865 18.79 9.09 -21.54
C ASP A 865 18.76 8.30 -20.22
N PRO A 866 17.85 8.65 -19.31
CA PRO A 866 17.58 7.88 -18.11
C PRO A 866 17.22 6.43 -18.38
N TYR A 867 17.64 5.54 -17.47
CA TYR A 867 17.36 4.11 -17.54
C TYR A 867 15.92 3.75 -17.14
N PHE A 868 15.35 4.55 -16.23
CA PHE A 868 13.97 4.40 -15.75
C PHE A 868 13.08 5.45 -16.39
N GLY A 869 11.99 5.02 -17.02
CA GLY A 869 10.84 5.88 -17.26
C GLY A 869 10.00 5.99 -15.99
N PHE A 870 9.40 7.14 -15.75
CA PHE A 870 8.53 7.37 -14.60
C PHE A 870 7.24 8.05 -15.04
N SER A 871 6.11 7.43 -14.72
CA SER A 871 4.78 7.97 -14.93
C SER A 871 3.95 7.87 -13.66
N TYR A 872 3.21 8.94 -13.34
CA TYR A 872 2.25 8.97 -12.24
C TYR A 872 0.88 9.33 -12.79
N LEU A 873 -0.03 8.37 -12.73
CA LEU A 873 -1.43 8.60 -13.05
C LEU A 873 -2.19 8.86 -11.74
N ALA A 874 -2.34 10.15 -11.42
CA ALA A 874 -3.17 10.57 -10.30
C ALA A 874 -4.60 9.98 -10.45
N PRO A 875 -5.29 9.68 -9.34
CA PRO A 875 -6.64 9.14 -9.40
C PRO A 875 -7.52 10.07 -10.23
N THR A 876 -8.09 9.54 -11.30
CA THR A 876 -8.96 10.32 -12.17
C THR A 876 -10.35 10.39 -11.57
N GLU A 877 -10.63 11.49 -10.88
CA GLU A 877 -12.00 12.01 -10.79
C GLU A 877 -12.37 12.64 -12.13
N ALA A 878 -12.56 11.81 -13.17
CA ALA A 878 -13.02 12.25 -14.47
C ALA A 878 -14.52 11.99 -14.58
N SER A 879 -15.28 12.88 -13.98
CA SER A 879 -16.73 12.98 -14.13
C SER A 879 -17.10 13.51 -15.52
N VAL A 880 -17.61 12.64 -16.38
CA VAL A 880 -18.34 12.99 -17.61
C VAL A 880 -19.61 13.77 -17.23
N PRO A 881 -20.06 14.76 -18.01
CA PRO A 881 -21.35 15.40 -17.80
C PRO A 881 -22.48 14.37 -17.59
N SER A 882 -23.30 14.57 -16.56
CA SER A 882 -24.36 13.65 -16.16
C SER A 882 -25.74 14.12 -16.61
N ASP A 883 -26.61 13.16 -16.94
CA ASP A 883 -28.04 13.38 -17.09
C ASP A 883 -28.69 12.99 -15.74
N GLY A 884 -28.68 13.92 -14.78
CA GLY A 884 -29.05 13.65 -13.38
C GLY A 884 -27.89 13.09 -12.53
N ASN A 885 -28.16 12.08 -11.69
CA ASN A 885 -27.19 11.50 -10.74
C ASN A 885 -26.20 10.48 -11.38
N GLN A 886 -26.29 10.19 -12.69
CA GLN A 886 -25.39 9.24 -13.37
C GLN A 886 -24.81 9.82 -14.67
N PRO A 887 -23.53 9.54 -15.01
CA PRO A 887 -22.92 10.00 -16.26
C PRO A 887 -23.61 9.40 -17.49
N LEU A 888 -23.71 10.16 -18.59
CA LEU A 888 -24.33 9.66 -19.84
C LEU A 888 -23.51 8.50 -20.44
N LEU A 889 -22.19 8.65 -20.43
CA LEU A 889 -21.23 7.65 -20.90
C LEU A 889 -20.39 7.21 -19.70
N GLN A 890 -20.46 5.93 -19.36
CA GLN A 890 -19.73 5.33 -18.25
C GLN A 890 -18.65 4.39 -18.78
N GLU A 891 -17.38 4.71 -18.55
CA GLU A 891 -16.26 3.83 -18.94
C GLU A 891 -16.41 2.45 -18.28
N GLN A 892 -16.02 1.39 -18.99
CA GLN A 892 -16.04 0.00 -18.51
C GLN A 892 -14.60 -0.44 -18.15
N PRO A 893 -14.16 -0.28 -16.88
CA PRO A 893 -12.74 -0.41 -16.51
C PRO A 893 -12.23 -1.85 -16.64
N ASP A 894 -13.06 -2.84 -16.34
CA ASP A 894 -12.70 -4.26 -16.43
C ASP A 894 -12.39 -4.66 -17.88
N ALA A 895 -13.23 -4.23 -18.82
CA ALA A 895 -13.00 -4.42 -20.26
C ALA A 895 -11.74 -3.71 -20.75
N MET A 896 -11.42 -2.55 -20.17
CA MET A 896 -10.19 -1.80 -20.47
C MET A 896 -8.94 -2.47 -19.93
N THR A 897 -9.03 -3.12 -18.78
CA THR A 897 -7.92 -3.87 -18.20
C THR A 897 -7.55 -5.07 -19.09
N GLU A 898 -8.55 -5.83 -19.57
CA GLU A 898 -8.32 -6.93 -20.50
C GLU A 898 -7.67 -6.49 -21.82
N LEU A 899 -8.11 -5.36 -22.39
CA LEU A 899 -7.57 -4.83 -23.65
C LEU A 899 -6.18 -4.18 -23.47
N ARG A 900 -5.91 -3.56 -22.32
CA ARG A 900 -4.58 -3.02 -21.99
C ARG A 900 -3.55 -4.15 -21.87
N ALA A 901 -3.95 -5.33 -21.39
CA ALA A 901 -3.08 -6.52 -21.33
C ALA A 901 -2.74 -7.13 -22.71
N HIS A 902 -3.40 -6.67 -23.79
CA HIS A 902 -3.12 -7.04 -25.18
C HIS A 902 -2.23 -6.02 -25.91
N ARG A 903 -1.76 -4.96 -25.22
CA ARG A 903 -0.87 -3.97 -25.84
C ARG A 903 0.49 -4.57 -26.15
N ALA A 904 0.95 -4.34 -27.38
CA ALA A 904 2.35 -4.44 -27.74
C ALA A 904 3.09 -3.17 -27.33
N ASP A 905 3.16 -2.85 -26.04
CA ASP A 905 3.88 -1.66 -25.57
C ASP A 905 5.33 -2.02 -25.25
N THR A 906 6.25 -1.82 -26.20
CA THR A 906 7.67 -1.79 -25.86
C THR A 906 7.95 -0.47 -25.15
N SER A 907 8.16 -0.50 -23.84
CA SER A 907 8.62 0.69 -23.12
C SER A 907 9.84 1.29 -23.84
N PRO A 908 9.89 2.62 -24.08
CA PRO A 908 11.07 3.25 -24.68
C PRO A 908 12.29 3.17 -23.77
N ARG A 909 12.08 2.81 -22.49
CA ARG A 909 13.12 2.64 -21.49
C ARG A 909 13.23 1.16 -21.13
N PRO A 910 14.41 0.70 -20.69
CA PRO A 910 14.58 -0.65 -20.17
C PRO A 910 13.54 -1.04 -19.11
N PHE A 911 13.19 -0.10 -18.22
CA PHE A 911 12.15 -0.25 -17.22
C PHE A 911 11.26 0.99 -17.15
N GLU A 912 9.94 0.80 -17.20
CA GLU A 912 8.94 1.84 -16.91
C GLU A 912 8.43 1.68 -15.47
N LEU A 913 8.49 2.75 -14.68
CA LEU A 913 7.92 2.86 -13.34
C LEU A 913 6.58 3.59 -13.45
N ALA A 914 5.47 2.85 -13.42
CA ALA A 914 4.13 3.39 -13.50
C ALA A 914 3.45 3.34 -12.14
N VAL A 915 3.18 4.51 -11.55
CA VAL A 915 2.44 4.65 -10.31
C VAL A 915 0.98 5.00 -10.60
N THR A 916 0.06 4.18 -10.12
CA THR A 916 -1.39 4.34 -10.32
C THR A 916 -2.17 4.15 -9.02
N HIS A 917 -3.41 4.64 -8.98
CA HIS A 917 -4.35 4.34 -7.90
C HIS A 917 -5.51 3.48 -8.41
N GLU A 918 -5.86 2.44 -7.65
CA GLU A 918 -7.04 1.60 -7.86
C GLU A 918 -7.86 1.56 -6.57
N GLY A 919 -8.86 2.45 -6.48
CA GLY A 919 -9.61 2.66 -5.24
C GLY A 919 -8.69 3.17 -4.13
N ASP A 920 -8.68 2.46 -3.00
CA ASP A 920 -7.85 2.79 -1.83
C ASP A 920 -6.43 2.19 -1.89
N ARG A 921 -6.01 1.67 -3.05
CA ARG A 921 -4.67 1.08 -3.24
C ARG A 921 -3.81 1.96 -4.13
N LEU A 922 -2.56 2.13 -3.73
CA LEU A 922 -1.48 2.71 -4.53
C LEU A 922 -0.67 1.57 -5.13
N ASN A 923 -0.58 1.54 -6.45
CA ASN A 923 0.13 0.53 -7.22
C ASN A 923 1.39 1.16 -7.82
N LEU A 924 2.54 0.52 -7.66
CA LEU A 924 3.74 0.79 -8.46
C LEU A 924 4.03 -0.45 -9.31
N LEU A 925 3.84 -0.30 -10.61
CA LEU A 925 4.09 -1.31 -11.62
C LEU A 925 5.43 -1.00 -12.32
N VAL A 926 6.33 -1.98 -12.31
CA VAL A 926 7.52 -2.00 -13.17
C VAL A 926 7.20 -2.83 -14.40
N ILE A 927 7.38 -2.24 -15.57
CA ILE A 927 7.26 -2.93 -16.86
C ILE A 927 8.65 -2.97 -17.50
N GLY A 928 9.18 -4.17 -17.73
CA GLY A 928 10.41 -4.35 -18.49
C GLY A 928 10.14 -4.44 -19.99
N GLN A 929 11.18 -4.27 -20.81
CA GLN A 929 11.06 -4.53 -22.24
C GLN A 929 10.81 -6.02 -22.53
N LYS A 930 10.11 -6.30 -23.63
CA LYS A 930 9.64 -7.64 -24.04
C LYS A 930 10.72 -8.74 -24.04
N ASP A 931 11.96 -8.36 -24.33
CA ASP A 931 13.11 -9.27 -24.42
C ASP A 931 14.03 -9.20 -23.19
N MET A 932 13.54 -8.64 -22.08
CA MET A 932 14.26 -8.57 -20.81
C MET A 932 13.57 -9.43 -19.75
N VAL A 933 14.33 -9.84 -18.73
CA VAL A 933 13.79 -10.32 -17.45
C VAL A 933 13.96 -9.19 -16.45
N ILE A 934 12.96 -8.95 -15.59
CA ILE A 934 13.09 -8.00 -14.48
C ILE A 934 14.08 -8.60 -13.46
N PRO A 935 15.25 -7.99 -13.25
CA PRO A 935 16.24 -8.52 -12.32
C PRO A 935 15.76 -8.47 -10.86
N PRO A 936 16.14 -9.43 -10.01
CA PRO A 936 15.95 -9.37 -8.56
C PRO A 936 16.30 -8.03 -7.91
N ILE A 937 17.34 -7.33 -8.38
CA ILE A 937 17.70 -6.01 -7.85
C ILE A 937 16.60 -4.95 -8.09
N ILE A 938 15.81 -5.05 -9.16
CA ILE A 938 14.65 -4.18 -9.41
C ILE A 938 13.48 -4.53 -8.49
N GLN A 939 13.27 -5.82 -8.20
CA GLN A 939 12.29 -6.23 -7.18
C GLN A 939 12.68 -5.73 -5.79
N ARG A 940 13.98 -5.73 -5.48
CA ARG A 940 14.52 -5.14 -4.25
C ARG A 940 14.27 -3.63 -4.19
N LEU A 941 14.48 -2.90 -5.30
CA LEU A 941 14.13 -1.47 -5.39
C LEU A 941 12.67 -1.23 -5.01
N LEU A 942 11.75 -2.04 -5.53
CA LEU A 942 10.33 -1.93 -5.22
C LEU A 942 10.00 -2.23 -3.75
N GLY A 943 10.63 -3.25 -3.17
CA GLY A 943 10.49 -3.57 -1.74
C GLY A 943 10.98 -2.45 -0.83
N VAL A 944 12.16 -1.89 -1.13
CA VAL A 944 12.70 -0.76 -0.36
C VAL A 944 11.85 0.50 -0.55
N TRP A 945 11.39 0.76 -1.78
CA TRP A 945 10.52 1.90 -2.08
C TRP A 945 9.20 1.81 -1.32
N SER A 946 8.55 0.65 -1.33
CA SER A 946 7.24 0.46 -0.69
C SER A 946 7.32 0.64 0.82
N GLU A 947 8.38 0.13 1.44
CA GLU A 947 8.69 0.34 2.85
C GLU A 947 8.99 1.81 3.16
N THR A 948 9.78 2.47 2.30
CA THR A 948 10.07 3.92 2.45
C THR A 948 8.80 4.76 2.36
N VAL A 949 7.87 4.42 1.46
CA VAL A 949 6.56 5.11 1.35
C VAL A 949 5.73 4.88 2.61
N ARG A 950 5.62 3.63 3.11
CA ARG A 950 4.90 3.34 4.36
C ARG A 950 5.47 4.14 5.53
N GLN A 951 6.79 4.13 5.69
CA GLN A 951 7.47 4.90 6.74
C GLN A 951 7.14 6.39 6.65
N MET A 952 7.18 7.00 5.47
CA MET A 952 6.85 8.42 5.32
C MET A 952 5.37 8.73 5.55
N VAL A 953 4.46 7.79 5.24
CA VAL A 953 3.03 7.91 5.53
C VAL A 953 2.73 7.76 7.02
N GLU A 954 3.46 6.89 7.72
CA GLU A 954 3.28 6.63 9.15
C GLU A 954 4.05 7.61 10.04
N THR A 955 5.01 8.37 9.48
CA THR A 955 5.78 9.40 10.21
C THR A 955 4.84 10.50 10.71
N PRO A 956 4.78 10.74 12.04
CA PRO A 956 3.87 11.74 12.61
C PRO A 956 4.33 13.20 12.46
N ASP A 957 3.37 14.14 12.59
CA ASP A 957 3.40 15.61 12.38
C ASP A 957 4.49 16.45 13.09
N SER A 958 5.47 15.85 13.77
CA SER A 958 6.43 16.58 14.63
C SER A 958 7.75 17.00 13.96
N THR A 959 7.91 16.79 12.64
CA THR A 959 9.09 17.22 11.86
C THR A 959 8.93 18.55 11.15
#